data_AF-A0A0M4RSA8-F1
#
_entry.id   AF-A0A0M4RSA8-F1
#
_cell.length_a   1.000
_cell.length_b   1.000
_cell.length_c   1.000
_cell.angle_alpha   90.00
_cell.angle_beta   90.00
_cell.angle_gamma   90.00
#
_symmetry.space_group_name_H-M   'P 1'
#
loop_
_entity.id
_entity.type
_entity.pdbx_description
1 polymer ?
#
loop_
_entity_poly.entity_id
_entity_poly.type
_entity_poly.pdbx_seq_one_letter_code
_entity_poly.pdbx_strand_id
1 'polypeptide(L)'
;MPEQLAEGLYELLHTNTLGRRLAAVPDLQPTVEGIGKDASPEALARHVGEAVEQMLVQTREEDRVARTNQLLTLISPGHQITQGPTQLRSLHRPDGLKRRQLRRPTTNLSDSALLTNGKDDPNLAAEIRAEMESADSVDLLCAFIRWTGIRLLEPALEGLRERGGKLRVITTTYMGATERRAIDHLVNKYGAEVKISYETQSTRLHAKAWLFHRSTGFSTAYVGSSNLSQAAMLDGLEWNVRLSNIGTPALLQKFAITFDSYWEQRAFQSYNPETDAAKLDAALQRNGGKQTAAPTGYTGLEVEPYLHQVEMLEDLEAERVKGFHRNLLVAATGTGKTVIAALDFKTLCQQAGKDLSLLFVAHRKEILLQSMTTYRNVMQDGSFGELFVGDHKPEQWKHVFASVQSLSAKGILELPADRFDVVVIDEFHHSAAPTYRLLIDHLAPKELLGLTATPERGDGIHVAEEFFDGRTASELRLWDALAADLLVPFHYFGVSDDVDLSHLEWKRGSYDLQQLSALYTGNDARAAKVIKELQDKVTDTAGMRAIGFCVSVQHAEYMAAVFNRAGIVSVAVSGKTDDGERALALEQLRQRVVNCIFAVDLFNEGLDLPQVDTILLLRPTQSATIFIQQLGRGLRRSPEKSVLTVLDFIGQQHREFRFDVRFRAMTGYGRKQLERAVDDEFPYLPSGSQIVLDRVAKDVVLANLKVQLNLNKPKLAADIRSYGELLLDAYLEKSGNDVKTVYKTTRNSWTEYLRLAGLIDWVSPAEAAAQGKLEQFSSVEEKKLLGRMAALIHVDDRERAEAYSRLVSAQAPSYASLGPREQVFARMLFFTLWDDAGGFGSYDEGFECLRRHPSVCNEIQQVVALGAAASKRAGKSLGMEFSAIPLFSHATYRREEILAALDYGSLELGKNIKHREGVAWCPQSRTDAFFVTLNKDEANHSATTMYKDYALSPELFHWESQNATSPSSPTGQRYLNRKAHGSNILLFTRDAAEDETGLTIPYTCLGQVDYVQHKGEKPIAITWKLQRPMPADVYIEAAAVAQ
;
A
#
# COMPACT_ATOMS: atom_id res chain seq x y z
N MET A 1 4.38 52.04 10.41
CA MET A 1 3.02 51.52 10.66
C MET A 1 3.19 50.05 10.99
N PRO A 2 2.67 49.52 12.12
CA PRO A 2 2.60 48.07 12.27
C PRO A 2 1.67 47.54 11.17
N GLU A 3 2.08 46.50 10.46
CA GLU A 3 1.24 45.85 9.44
C GLU A 3 -0.13 45.53 10.03
N GLN A 4 -1.20 46.03 9.40
CA GLN A 4 -2.57 45.61 9.72
C GLN A 4 -2.68 44.10 9.46
N LEU A 5 -3.37 43.39 10.37
CA LEU A 5 -3.67 41.98 10.15
C LEU A 5 -4.67 41.88 8.99
N ALA A 6 -4.36 41.07 8.00
CA ALA A 6 -5.21 40.79 6.85
C ALA A 6 -6.07 39.52 7.07
N GLU A 7 -7.07 39.29 6.23
CA GLU A 7 -7.78 38.00 6.20
C GLU A 7 -6.83 36.90 5.69
N GLY A 8 -6.74 35.77 6.41
CA GLY A 8 -5.84 34.67 6.05
C GLY A 8 -5.53 33.71 7.20
N LEU A 9 -4.61 32.77 6.94
CA LEU A 9 -4.12 31.79 7.91
C LEU A 9 -2.87 32.32 8.63
N TYR A 10 -2.79 32.07 9.95
CA TYR A 10 -1.71 32.55 10.81
C TYR A 10 -1.21 31.45 11.74
N GLU A 11 0.11 31.39 11.94
CA GLU A 11 0.77 30.57 12.97
C GLU A 11 1.46 31.46 14.02
N LEU A 12 0.71 32.40 14.61
CA LEU A 12 1.24 33.34 15.59
C LEU A 12 0.90 32.92 17.02
N LEU A 13 1.88 32.99 17.92
CA LEU A 13 1.62 32.79 19.35
C LEU A 13 0.66 33.86 19.87
N HIS A 14 -0.36 33.46 20.62
CA HIS A 14 -1.32 34.40 21.19
C HIS A 14 -0.70 35.19 22.35
N THR A 15 -0.14 36.37 22.03
CA THR A 15 0.50 37.28 22.99
C THR A 15 -0.39 38.48 23.34
N ASN A 16 -0.07 39.17 24.44
CA ASN A 16 -0.75 40.43 24.82
C ASN A 16 -0.64 41.53 23.74
N THR A 17 0.38 41.49 22.90
CA THR A 17 0.55 42.42 21.78
C THR A 17 -0.34 42.02 20.60
N LEU A 18 -0.45 40.71 20.30
CA LEU A 18 -1.36 40.21 19.27
C LEU A 18 -2.82 40.43 19.65
N GLY A 19 -3.20 40.19 20.91
CA GLY A 19 -4.55 40.47 21.39
C GLY A 19 -4.97 41.93 21.22
N ARG A 20 -4.04 42.88 21.42
CA ARG A 20 -4.26 44.31 21.13
C ARG A 20 -4.40 44.61 19.64
N ARG A 21 -3.68 43.89 18.77
CA ARG A 21 -3.81 44.03 17.30
C ARG A 21 -5.12 43.46 16.78
N LEU A 22 -5.57 42.32 17.32
CA LEU A 22 -6.86 41.71 16.98
C LEU A 22 -8.03 42.62 17.38
N ALA A 23 -7.96 43.27 18.54
CA ALA A 23 -8.96 44.24 18.98
C ALA A 23 -9.04 45.49 18.07
N ALA A 24 -8.01 45.76 17.27
CA ALA A 24 -7.96 46.87 16.33
C ALA A 24 -8.52 46.54 14.94
N VAL A 25 -8.99 45.30 14.72
CA VAL A 25 -9.57 44.83 13.44
C VAL A 25 -10.92 44.13 13.72
N PRO A 26 -11.98 44.89 14.05
CA PRO A 26 -13.27 44.34 14.49
C PRO A 26 -14.04 43.59 13.39
N ASP A 27 -13.66 43.78 12.13
CA ASP A 27 -14.32 43.20 10.97
C ASP A 27 -13.86 41.75 10.68
N LEU A 28 -12.82 41.26 11.39
CA LEU A 28 -12.27 39.91 11.24
C LEU A 28 -12.52 39.07 12.51
N GLN A 29 -12.93 37.82 12.34
CA GLN A 29 -13.17 36.90 13.45
C GLN A 29 -11.96 35.95 13.64
N PRO A 30 -11.25 36.01 14.79
CA PRO A 30 -10.14 35.11 15.06
C PRO A 30 -10.63 33.75 15.56
N THR A 31 -10.01 32.68 15.05
CA THR A 31 -10.07 31.33 15.62
C THR A 31 -8.76 31.08 16.35
N VAL A 32 -8.83 30.68 17.63
CA VAL A 32 -7.64 30.40 18.45
C VAL A 32 -7.74 29.00 19.00
N GLU A 33 -6.71 28.20 18.74
CA GLU A 33 -6.61 26.82 19.18
C GLU A 33 -5.37 26.64 20.07
N GLY A 34 -5.41 25.64 20.95
CA GLY A 34 -4.26 25.31 21.80
C GLY A 34 -3.17 24.62 20.99
N ILE A 35 -1.90 25.02 21.18
CA ILE A 35 -0.77 24.36 20.54
C ILE A 35 -0.57 22.97 21.17
N GLY A 36 -0.46 21.93 20.32
CA GLY A 36 -0.19 20.56 20.76
C GLY A 36 1.08 20.44 21.61
N LYS A 37 1.12 19.45 22.51
CA LYS A 37 2.21 19.28 23.49
C LYS A 37 3.60 19.22 22.82
N ASP A 38 3.71 18.56 21.68
CA ASP A 38 4.98 18.36 20.98
C ASP A 38 5.42 19.56 20.12
N ALA A 39 4.46 20.35 19.60
CA ALA A 39 4.75 21.58 18.85
C ALA A 39 5.02 22.79 19.76
N SER A 40 4.57 22.73 21.01
CA SER A 40 4.70 23.83 21.97
C SER A 40 6.15 24.30 22.24
N PRO A 41 7.18 23.43 22.34
CA PRO A 41 8.54 23.88 22.59
C PRO A 41 9.11 24.69 21.41
N GLU A 42 8.84 24.26 20.17
CA GLU A 42 9.33 24.94 18.98
C GLU A 42 8.68 26.32 18.81
N ALA A 43 7.36 26.41 18.97
CA ALA A 43 6.63 27.67 18.86
C ALA A 43 7.10 28.70 19.91
N LEU A 44 7.33 28.27 21.15
CA LEU A 44 7.84 29.14 22.22
C LEU A 44 9.31 29.52 21.98
N ALA A 45 10.15 28.57 21.54
CA ALA A 45 11.55 28.83 21.25
C ALA A 45 11.70 29.85 20.10
N ARG A 46 10.89 29.75 19.05
CA ARG A 46 10.84 30.70 17.93
C ARG A 46 10.54 32.11 18.42
N HIS A 47 9.51 32.27 19.24
CA HIS A 47 9.14 33.57 19.82
C HIS A 47 10.24 34.18 20.69
N VAL A 48 10.89 33.37 21.54
CA VAL A 48 12.02 33.82 22.35
C VAL A 48 13.23 34.17 21.46
N GLY A 49 13.51 33.37 20.44
CA GLY A 49 14.59 33.60 19.47
C GLY A 49 14.44 34.94 18.77
N GLU A 50 13.27 35.25 18.22
CA GLU A 50 12.96 36.54 17.58
C GLU A 50 13.16 37.72 18.54
N ALA A 51 12.69 37.58 19.79
CA ALA A 51 12.86 38.63 20.81
C ALA A 51 14.34 38.84 21.18
N VAL A 52 15.12 37.77 21.27
CA VAL A 52 16.57 37.82 21.54
C VAL A 52 17.32 38.45 20.37
N GLU A 53 16.99 38.09 19.13
CA GLU A 53 17.59 38.67 17.92
C GLU A 53 17.36 40.18 17.87
N GLN A 54 16.11 40.64 18.08
CA GLN A 54 15.79 42.07 18.14
C GLN A 54 16.58 42.80 19.24
N MET A 55 16.72 42.18 20.42
CA MET A 55 17.52 42.74 21.52
C MET A 55 19.00 42.85 21.15
N LEU A 56 19.58 41.85 20.47
CA LEU A 56 20.98 41.86 20.04
C LEU A 56 21.25 42.88 18.93
N VAL A 57 20.31 43.07 17.99
CA VAL A 57 20.40 44.10 16.95
C VAL A 57 20.45 45.50 17.57
N GLN A 58 19.66 45.75 18.62
CA GLN A 58 19.62 47.03 19.34
C GLN A 58 20.82 47.22 20.31
N THR A 59 21.52 46.14 20.64
CA THR A 59 22.67 46.16 21.55
C THR A 59 23.95 46.54 20.79
N ARG A 60 24.80 47.37 21.43
CA ARG A 60 26.14 47.74 20.91
C ARG A 60 26.99 46.50 20.70
N GLU A 61 27.78 46.46 19.62
CA GLU A 61 28.53 45.27 19.20
C GLU A 61 29.42 44.68 20.31
N GLU A 62 30.12 45.54 21.05
CA GLU A 62 31.02 45.17 22.16
C GLU A 62 30.28 44.47 23.33
N ASP A 63 29.01 44.80 23.53
CA ASP A 63 28.20 44.30 24.65
C ASP A 63 27.39 43.04 24.30
N ARG A 64 27.29 42.68 23.01
CA ARG A 64 26.44 41.56 22.54
C ARG A 64 26.79 40.23 23.18
N VAL A 65 28.08 39.91 23.30
CA VAL A 65 28.54 38.64 23.92
C VAL A 65 28.22 38.62 25.41
N ALA A 66 28.46 39.72 26.13
CA ALA A 66 28.17 39.83 27.55
C ALA A 66 26.67 39.66 27.83
N ARG A 67 25.82 40.33 27.03
CA ARG A 67 24.34 40.20 27.12
C ARG A 67 23.85 38.79 26.80
N THR A 68 24.44 38.14 25.79
CA THR A 68 24.10 36.76 25.45
C THR A 68 24.48 35.80 26.57
N ASN A 69 25.65 35.96 27.19
CA ASN A 69 26.09 35.14 28.32
C ASN A 69 25.22 35.33 29.58
N GLN A 70 24.66 36.52 29.79
CA GLN A 70 23.67 36.74 30.86
C GLN A 70 22.41 35.89 30.66
N LEU A 71 21.89 35.83 29.42
CA LEU A 71 20.77 34.96 29.09
C LEU A 71 21.13 33.48 29.22
N LEU A 72 22.31 33.07 28.73
CA LEU A 72 22.79 31.69 28.83
C LEU A 72 22.97 31.25 30.28
N THR A 73 23.30 32.15 31.20
CA THR A 73 23.41 31.79 32.63
C THR A 73 22.06 31.35 33.22
N LEU A 74 20.94 31.84 32.70
CA LEU A 74 19.60 31.45 33.14
C LEU A 74 19.12 30.14 32.52
N ILE A 75 19.60 29.81 31.32
CA ILE A 75 19.08 28.70 30.49
C ILE A 75 20.03 27.50 30.50
N SER A 76 21.34 27.73 30.37
CA SER A 76 22.39 26.71 30.34
C SER A 76 23.72 27.28 30.91
N PRO A 77 23.90 27.27 32.24
CA PRO A 77 25.02 27.94 32.91
C PRO A 77 26.42 27.51 32.46
N GLY A 78 26.55 26.31 31.89
CA GLY A 78 27.83 25.76 31.42
C GLY A 78 28.22 26.14 29.98
N HIS A 79 27.34 26.81 29.22
CA HIS A 79 27.52 27.04 27.78
C HIS A 79 27.85 28.51 27.46
N GLN A 80 28.80 29.11 28.17
CA GLN A 80 29.17 30.52 27.95
C GLN A 80 30.06 30.71 26.71
N ILE A 81 29.81 31.79 25.97
CA ILE A 81 30.63 32.24 24.85
C ILE A 81 31.92 32.88 25.41
N THR A 82 33.07 32.47 24.88
CA THR A 82 34.39 33.02 25.25
C THR A 82 34.62 34.41 24.61
N GLN A 83 35.83 34.98 24.69
CA GLN A 83 36.08 36.34 24.22
C GLN A 83 35.84 36.52 22.70
N GLY A 84 34.99 37.50 22.36
CA GLY A 84 34.65 37.90 20.99
C GLY A 84 33.66 36.96 20.28
N PRO A 85 32.88 37.44 19.29
CA PRO A 85 32.11 36.57 18.42
C PRO A 85 33.06 35.87 17.43
N THR A 86 33.60 34.72 17.82
CA THR A 86 34.49 33.90 16.98
C THR A 86 33.82 32.59 16.58
N GLN A 87 34.13 32.08 15.39
CA GLN A 87 33.60 30.82 14.88
C GLN A 87 34.74 29.87 14.51
N LEU A 88 34.65 28.61 14.94
CA LEU A 88 35.55 27.56 14.49
C LEU A 88 35.25 27.24 13.01
N ARG A 89 36.19 27.58 12.13
CA ARG A 89 36.01 27.40 10.67
C ARG A 89 36.62 26.12 10.10
N SER A 90 37.68 25.59 10.73
CA SER A 90 38.37 24.38 10.27
C SER A 90 39.24 23.80 11.38
N LEU A 91 39.40 22.48 11.40
CA LEU A 91 40.33 21.76 12.26
C LEU A 91 41.29 20.92 11.40
N HIS A 92 42.57 20.89 11.75
CA HIS A 92 43.57 20.11 11.05
C HIS A 92 44.63 19.57 12.03
N ARG A 93 45.21 18.42 11.71
CA ARG A 93 46.33 17.86 12.48
C ARG A 93 47.60 18.67 12.20
N PRO A 94 48.38 19.05 13.23
CA PRO A 94 49.57 19.87 13.04
C PRO A 94 50.66 19.22 12.16
N ASP A 95 50.77 17.88 12.18
CA ASP A 95 51.82 17.12 11.49
C ASP A 95 51.45 16.64 10.07
N GLY A 96 50.34 17.12 9.51
CA GLY A 96 49.96 16.79 8.14
C GLY A 96 50.90 17.47 7.13
N LEU A 97 51.71 16.68 6.42
CA LEU A 97 52.69 17.09 5.38
C LEU A 97 52.18 18.04 4.28
N LYS A 98 50.87 18.31 4.21
CA LYS A 98 50.26 19.38 3.41
C LYS A 98 49.21 20.10 4.25
N ARG A 99 49.41 21.39 4.56
CA ARG A 99 48.33 22.28 5.01
C ARG A 99 47.30 22.36 3.89
N ARG A 100 46.22 21.58 4.00
CA ARG A 100 45.08 21.66 3.06
C ARG A 100 44.21 22.84 3.50
N GLN A 101 44.26 23.93 2.74
CA GLN A 101 43.23 24.98 2.84
C GLN A 101 42.00 24.50 2.08
N LEU A 102 41.03 23.93 2.81
CA LEU A 102 39.74 23.56 2.24
C LEU A 102 39.00 24.82 1.79
N ARG A 103 38.53 24.86 0.54
CA ARG A 103 37.67 25.95 0.08
C ARG A 103 36.27 25.72 0.64
N ARG A 104 35.65 26.78 1.13
CA ARG A 104 34.26 26.75 1.61
C ARG A 104 33.33 27.16 0.47
N PRO A 105 32.11 26.60 0.41
CA PRO A 105 31.05 27.12 -0.45
C PRO A 105 30.77 28.60 -0.14
N THR A 106 30.26 29.33 -1.13
CA THR A 106 29.95 30.77 -0.98
C THR A 106 28.83 30.95 0.03
N THR A 107 27.86 30.05 0.02
CA THR A 107 26.81 29.98 1.04
C THR A 107 27.34 29.27 2.30
N ASN A 108 27.17 29.87 3.49
CA ASN A 108 27.62 29.26 4.74
C ASN A 108 26.99 27.87 4.93
N LEU A 109 27.73 26.92 5.51
CA LEU A 109 27.25 25.56 5.77
C LEU A 109 26.01 25.48 6.69
N SER A 110 25.68 26.55 7.41
CA SER A 110 24.50 26.66 8.28
C SER A 110 23.24 27.16 7.58
N ASP A 111 23.38 27.76 6.40
CA ASP A 111 22.32 28.57 5.81
C ASP A 111 21.60 27.80 4.70
N SER A 112 20.33 28.07 4.50
CA SER A 112 19.58 27.59 3.33
C SER A 112 19.58 28.68 2.26
N ALA A 113 19.57 28.31 0.98
CA ALA A 113 19.61 29.27 -0.12
C ALA A 113 18.85 28.78 -1.35
N LEU A 114 18.36 29.70 -2.17
CA LEU A 114 17.84 29.42 -3.50
C LEU A 114 18.89 29.87 -4.53
N LEU A 115 19.24 28.98 -5.46
CA LEU A 115 20.21 29.22 -6.52
C LEU A 115 19.51 29.17 -7.86
N THR A 116 19.52 30.28 -8.59
CA THR A 116 18.78 30.44 -9.85
C THR A 116 19.66 30.50 -11.11
N ASN A 117 20.98 30.31 -10.95
CA ASN A 117 22.00 30.60 -11.98
C ASN A 117 21.91 32.05 -12.53
N GLY A 118 21.41 32.99 -11.71
CA GLY A 118 21.41 34.41 -12.02
C GLY A 118 22.83 35.01 -12.05
N LYS A 119 22.99 36.21 -12.61
CA LYS A 119 24.30 36.89 -12.70
C LYS A 119 24.94 37.19 -11.34
N ASP A 120 24.11 37.37 -10.32
CA ASP A 120 24.55 37.67 -8.95
C ASP A 120 24.56 36.42 -8.03
N ASP A 121 24.13 35.26 -8.55
CA ASP A 121 24.14 33.99 -7.82
C ASP A 121 25.43 33.18 -8.12
N PRO A 122 25.97 32.44 -7.14
CA PRO A 122 27.08 31.55 -7.41
C PRO A 122 26.62 30.41 -8.33
N ASN A 123 27.46 30.08 -9.29
CA ASN A 123 27.21 28.97 -10.21
C ASN A 123 27.12 27.63 -9.46
N LEU A 124 26.10 26.81 -9.78
CA LEU A 124 25.87 25.52 -9.10
C LEU A 124 27.07 24.56 -9.18
N ALA A 125 27.77 24.48 -10.32
CA ALA A 125 28.96 23.63 -10.44
C ALA A 125 30.10 24.13 -9.54
N ALA A 126 30.24 25.44 -9.34
CA ALA A 126 31.24 25.99 -8.44
C ALA A 126 30.93 25.64 -6.97
N GLU A 127 29.68 25.77 -6.56
CA GLU A 127 29.21 25.38 -5.22
C GLU A 127 29.40 23.88 -4.98
N ILE A 128 28.94 23.02 -5.89
CA ILE A 128 29.09 21.56 -5.77
C ILE A 128 30.56 21.15 -5.62
N ARG A 129 31.48 21.78 -6.39
CA ARG A 129 32.92 21.53 -6.24
C ARG A 129 33.43 21.90 -4.84
N ALA A 130 33.04 23.06 -4.32
CA ALA A 130 33.45 23.52 -3.00
C ALA A 130 32.85 22.64 -1.88
N GLU A 131 31.60 22.19 -2.04
CA GLU A 131 30.95 21.26 -1.11
C GLU A 131 31.70 19.92 -1.07
N MET A 132 32.06 19.36 -2.24
CA MET A 132 32.82 18.12 -2.37
C MET A 132 34.22 18.18 -1.75
N GLU A 133 34.88 19.33 -1.69
CA GLU A 133 36.22 19.44 -1.07
C GLU A 133 36.22 19.06 0.42
N SER A 134 35.11 19.31 1.12
CA SER A 134 34.96 19.09 2.56
C SER A 134 34.05 17.91 2.93
N ALA A 135 33.41 17.27 1.94
CA ALA A 135 32.56 16.12 2.16
C ALA A 135 33.36 14.83 2.45
N ASP A 136 32.80 13.98 3.31
CA ASP A 136 33.30 12.63 3.62
C ASP A 136 32.65 11.58 2.71
N SER A 137 31.36 11.75 2.39
CA SER A 137 30.66 11.01 1.34
C SER A 137 29.68 11.90 0.58
N VAL A 138 29.38 11.49 -0.65
CA VAL A 138 28.48 12.21 -1.55
C VAL A 138 27.47 11.23 -2.13
N ASP A 139 26.20 11.62 -2.04
CA ASP A 139 25.08 10.90 -2.62
C ASP A 139 24.49 11.75 -3.75
N LEU A 140 24.41 11.17 -4.94
CA LEU A 140 23.87 11.79 -6.15
C LEU A 140 22.62 11.04 -6.61
N LEU A 141 21.48 11.73 -6.61
CA LEU A 141 20.25 11.26 -7.23
C LEU A 141 20.03 12.07 -8.49
N CYS A 142 20.19 11.49 -9.68
CA CYS A 142 20.08 12.25 -10.91
C CYS A 142 19.45 11.45 -12.04
N ALA A 143 18.37 11.99 -12.60
CA ALA A 143 17.70 11.39 -13.75
C ALA A 143 18.64 11.26 -14.95
N PHE A 144 19.39 12.32 -15.29
CA PHE A 144 20.25 12.35 -16.47
C PHE A 144 21.70 12.67 -16.15
N ILE A 145 22.60 11.76 -16.55
CA ILE A 145 24.04 11.93 -16.38
C ILE A 145 24.70 11.98 -17.76
N ARG A 146 25.29 13.13 -18.10
CA ARG A 146 26.02 13.35 -19.35
C ARG A 146 27.50 13.56 -19.11
N TRP A 147 28.32 13.16 -20.09
CA TRP A 147 29.78 13.34 -20.05
C TRP A 147 30.18 14.79 -19.81
N THR A 148 29.50 15.73 -20.43
CA THR A 148 29.77 17.17 -20.29
C THR A 148 29.58 17.67 -18.85
N GLY A 149 28.64 17.09 -18.09
CA GLY A 149 28.42 17.45 -16.69
C GLY A 149 29.54 16.96 -15.78
N ILE A 150 29.96 15.70 -15.94
CA ILE A 150 31.04 15.09 -15.15
C ILE A 150 32.34 15.87 -15.28
N ARG A 151 32.68 16.32 -16.50
CA ARG A 151 33.90 17.10 -16.76
C ARG A 151 34.00 18.38 -15.94
N LEU A 152 32.87 18.99 -15.58
CA LEU A 152 32.86 20.20 -14.75
C LEU A 152 33.30 19.93 -13.31
N LEU A 153 33.11 18.70 -12.83
CA LEU A 153 33.34 18.27 -11.45
C LEU A 153 34.59 17.39 -11.28
N GLU A 154 35.28 17.04 -12.36
CA GLU A 154 36.43 16.12 -12.38
C GLU A 154 37.48 16.39 -11.28
N PRO A 155 37.98 17.63 -11.06
CA PRO A 155 38.95 17.88 -9.99
C PRO A 155 38.41 17.59 -8.58
N ALA A 156 37.12 17.84 -8.35
CA ALA A 156 36.49 17.63 -7.05
C ALA A 156 36.22 16.14 -6.79
N LEU A 157 35.82 15.39 -7.83
CA LEU A 157 35.62 13.95 -7.79
C LEU A 157 36.94 13.20 -7.55
N GLU A 158 38.03 13.61 -8.21
CA GLU A 158 39.38 13.09 -7.94
C GLU A 158 39.78 13.36 -6.49
N GLY A 159 39.58 14.61 -6.04
CA GLY A 159 39.87 15.01 -4.67
C GLY A 159 39.09 14.22 -3.62
N LEU A 160 37.82 13.88 -3.87
CA LEU A 160 37.00 13.04 -2.98
C LEU A 160 37.58 11.62 -2.88
N ARG A 161 37.89 11.00 -4.03
CA ARG A 161 38.47 9.65 -4.09
C ARG A 161 39.83 9.58 -3.39
N GLU A 162 40.71 10.55 -3.62
CA GLU A 162 42.03 10.60 -2.98
C GLU A 162 41.98 10.70 -1.45
N ARG A 163 40.87 11.23 -0.91
CA ARG A 163 40.63 11.27 0.54
C ARG A 163 40.01 9.98 1.09
N GLY A 164 39.69 9.02 0.23
CA GLY A 164 38.93 7.81 0.59
C GLY A 164 37.44 8.09 0.81
N GLY A 165 36.91 9.21 0.29
CA GLY A 165 35.49 9.51 0.36
C GLY A 165 34.67 8.63 -0.58
N LYS A 166 33.42 8.37 -0.21
CA LYS A 166 32.50 7.52 -0.98
C LYS A 166 31.60 8.35 -1.90
N LEU A 167 31.31 7.82 -3.09
CA LEU A 167 30.35 8.41 -4.02
C LEU A 167 29.29 7.36 -4.38
N ARG A 168 28.03 7.60 -3.99
CA ARG A 168 26.87 6.78 -4.36
C ARG A 168 26.03 7.51 -5.40
N VAL A 169 25.66 6.83 -6.48
CA VAL A 169 24.91 7.43 -7.58
C VAL A 169 23.69 6.58 -7.92
N ILE A 170 22.51 7.19 -7.87
CA ILE A 170 21.27 6.61 -8.36
C ILE A 170 20.88 7.33 -9.65
N THR A 171 20.61 6.56 -10.70
CA THR A 171 20.16 7.09 -11.99
C THR A 171 19.14 6.17 -12.68
N THR A 172 18.62 6.60 -13.82
CA THR A 172 17.62 5.86 -14.60
C THR A 172 17.97 5.89 -16.09
N THR A 173 17.48 4.89 -16.81
CA THR A 173 17.50 4.84 -18.28
C THR A 173 16.30 5.54 -18.92
N TYR A 174 15.42 6.15 -18.11
CA TYR A 174 14.26 6.92 -18.56
C TYR A 174 14.65 7.97 -19.62
N MET A 175 13.89 8.04 -20.72
CA MET A 175 14.14 8.88 -21.91
C MET A 175 15.46 8.67 -22.67
N GLY A 176 16.31 7.71 -22.26
CA GLY A 176 17.57 7.43 -22.94
C GLY A 176 18.58 8.58 -22.95
N ALA A 177 18.44 9.57 -22.05
CA ALA A 177 19.25 10.79 -22.05
C ALA A 177 20.59 10.66 -21.29
N THR A 178 20.75 9.62 -20.48
CA THR A 178 21.99 9.27 -19.77
C THR A 178 22.99 8.62 -20.73
N GLU A 179 24.27 8.99 -20.62
CA GLU A 179 25.33 8.47 -21.47
C GLU A 179 26.10 7.35 -20.77
N ARG A 180 26.18 6.14 -21.36
CA ARG A 180 26.95 5.02 -20.78
C ARG A 180 28.39 5.40 -20.45
N ARG A 181 29.08 6.09 -21.36
CA ARG A 181 30.47 6.57 -21.13
C ARG A 181 30.59 7.39 -19.84
N ALA A 182 29.58 8.18 -19.50
CA ALA A 182 29.58 9.00 -18.30
C ALA A 182 29.51 8.12 -17.04
N ILE A 183 28.62 7.12 -17.04
CA ILE A 183 28.47 6.16 -15.94
C ILE A 183 29.73 5.30 -15.78
N ASP A 184 30.24 4.73 -16.87
CA ASP A 184 31.47 3.91 -16.85
C ASP A 184 32.64 4.67 -16.23
N HIS A 185 32.72 5.98 -16.51
CA HIS A 185 33.77 6.82 -15.97
C HIS A 185 33.60 7.10 -14.47
N LEU A 186 32.37 7.27 -13.98
CA LEU A 186 32.09 7.38 -12.55
C LEU A 186 32.59 6.16 -11.78
N VAL A 187 32.27 4.96 -12.29
CA VAL A 187 32.69 3.69 -11.66
C VAL A 187 34.21 3.52 -11.78
N ASN A 188 34.75 3.50 -13.01
CA ASN A 188 36.13 3.10 -13.24
C ASN A 188 37.16 4.12 -12.75
N LYS A 189 36.88 5.43 -12.91
CA LYS A 189 37.83 6.48 -12.51
C LYS A 189 37.59 6.94 -11.08
N TYR A 190 36.36 7.11 -10.64
CA TYR A 190 36.10 7.70 -9.31
C TYR A 190 35.73 6.68 -8.24
N GLY A 191 35.58 5.40 -8.59
CA GLY A 191 35.17 4.36 -7.65
C GLY A 191 33.74 4.56 -7.15
N ALA A 192 32.88 5.19 -7.97
CA ALA A 192 31.50 5.41 -7.62
C ALA A 192 30.73 4.09 -7.56
N GLU A 193 29.92 3.92 -6.51
CA GLU A 193 28.89 2.91 -6.49
C GLU A 193 27.69 3.45 -7.27
N VAL A 194 27.28 2.76 -8.34
CA VAL A 194 26.17 3.20 -9.19
C VAL A 194 25.05 2.18 -9.17
N LYS A 195 23.82 2.63 -8.91
CA LYS A 195 22.60 1.85 -9.11
C LYS A 195 21.72 2.49 -10.19
N ILE A 196 21.21 1.67 -11.09
CA ILE A 196 20.44 2.10 -12.26
C ILE A 196 19.05 1.45 -12.25
N SER A 197 18.02 2.26 -12.42
CA SER A 197 16.69 1.77 -12.80
C SER A 197 16.61 1.60 -14.32
N TYR A 198 16.44 0.34 -14.74
CA TYR A 198 16.20 -0.04 -16.14
C TYR A 198 14.71 -0.03 -16.51
N GLU A 199 13.84 0.14 -15.51
CA GLU A 199 12.40 0.10 -15.70
C GLU A 199 11.89 1.41 -16.31
N THR A 200 11.15 1.29 -17.41
CA THR A 200 10.52 2.42 -18.09
C THR A 200 9.21 2.89 -17.47
N GLN A 201 8.60 2.05 -16.62
CA GLN A 201 7.16 2.08 -16.41
C GLN A 201 6.68 2.17 -14.95
N SER A 202 7.49 1.91 -13.92
CA SER A 202 7.00 1.88 -12.52
C SER A 202 7.49 3.05 -11.66
N THR A 203 8.64 3.65 -11.99
CA THR A 203 9.29 4.69 -11.18
C THR A 203 9.81 5.79 -12.09
N ARG A 204 9.02 6.87 -12.26
CA ARG A 204 9.48 8.08 -12.96
C ARG A 204 10.45 8.86 -12.07
N LEU A 205 11.66 8.33 -11.88
CA LEU A 205 12.72 9.03 -11.15
C LEU A 205 13.15 10.27 -11.92
N HIS A 206 12.52 11.41 -11.59
CA HIS A 206 12.86 12.74 -12.08
C HIS A 206 13.47 13.64 -11.02
N ALA A 207 13.88 13.08 -9.89
CA ALA A 207 14.60 13.84 -8.89
C ALA A 207 15.99 14.23 -9.39
N LYS A 208 16.43 15.43 -9.00
CA LYS A 208 17.83 15.86 -9.14
C LYS A 208 18.26 16.44 -7.81
N ALA A 209 19.20 15.74 -7.18
CA ALA A 209 19.67 16.16 -5.89
C ALA A 209 21.07 15.65 -5.56
N TRP A 210 21.74 16.43 -4.72
CA TRP A 210 23.05 16.14 -4.17
C TRP A 210 22.97 16.19 -2.66
N LEU A 211 23.61 15.26 -1.98
CA LEU A 211 23.76 15.26 -0.53
C LEU A 211 25.23 15.05 -0.16
N PHE A 212 25.76 16.01 0.59
CA PHE A 212 27.14 16.06 1.03
C PHE A 212 27.20 15.76 2.53
N HIS A 213 27.65 14.56 2.86
CA HIS A 213 27.76 14.12 4.24
C HIS A 213 29.08 14.58 4.86
N ARG A 214 28.99 15.10 6.08
CA ARG A 214 30.15 15.49 6.88
C ARG A 214 30.02 14.96 8.29
N SER A 215 31.06 14.30 8.76
CA SER A 215 31.20 13.80 10.15
C SER A 215 31.21 14.95 11.16
N THR A 216 31.44 16.18 10.70
CA THR A 216 31.39 17.41 11.50
C THR A 216 29.97 17.81 11.91
N GLY A 217 28.93 17.20 11.34
CA GLY A 217 27.52 17.58 11.58
C GLY A 217 27.02 18.73 10.69
N PHE A 218 27.84 19.24 9.77
CA PHE A 218 27.50 20.34 8.84
C PHE A 218 27.21 19.81 7.42
N SER A 219 26.43 18.73 7.34
CA SER A 219 25.98 18.17 6.06
C SER A 219 25.05 19.14 5.33
N THR A 220 25.08 19.10 4.00
CA THR A 220 24.31 19.99 3.12
C THR A 220 23.71 19.20 1.97
N ALA A 221 22.57 19.65 1.43
CA ALA A 221 21.97 19.07 0.24
C ALA A 221 21.52 20.13 -0.75
N TYR A 222 21.41 19.75 -2.02
CA TYR A 222 20.88 20.59 -3.09
C TYR A 222 19.77 19.79 -3.76
N VAL A 223 18.59 20.36 -3.88
CA VAL A 223 17.42 19.74 -4.54
C VAL A 223 16.86 20.72 -5.55
N GLY A 224 16.66 20.27 -6.79
CA GLY A 224 16.21 21.19 -7.83
C GLY A 224 15.96 20.53 -9.18
N SER A 225 15.98 21.36 -10.21
CA SER A 225 15.74 20.96 -11.59
C SER A 225 17.04 20.59 -12.36
N SER A 226 18.21 20.82 -11.76
CA SER A 226 19.50 20.69 -12.45
C SER A 226 20.00 19.24 -12.58
N ASN A 227 20.03 18.72 -13.81
CA ASN A 227 20.70 17.44 -14.10
C ASN A 227 22.22 17.57 -14.16
N LEU A 228 22.95 16.45 -14.12
CA LEU A 228 24.41 16.43 -14.31
C LEU A 228 24.78 16.59 -15.80
N SER A 229 24.61 17.81 -16.31
CA SER A 229 24.90 18.24 -17.67
C SER A 229 25.43 19.67 -17.70
N GLN A 230 26.11 20.09 -18.77
CA GLN A 230 26.62 21.46 -18.85
C GLN A 230 25.50 22.51 -18.86
N ALA A 231 24.45 22.27 -19.65
CA ALA A 231 23.33 23.20 -19.78
C ALA A 231 22.66 23.47 -18.42
N ALA A 232 22.34 22.42 -17.65
CA ALA A 232 21.70 22.58 -16.35
C ALA A 232 22.63 23.18 -15.27
N MET A 233 23.94 22.92 -15.35
CA MET A 233 24.88 23.35 -14.30
C MET A 233 25.44 24.77 -14.54
N LEU A 234 25.39 25.29 -15.77
CA LEU A 234 25.99 26.58 -16.14
C LEU A 234 25.01 27.57 -16.78
N ASP A 235 24.24 27.13 -17.77
CA ASP A 235 23.58 28.04 -18.73
C ASP A 235 22.04 28.07 -18.61
N GLY A 236 21.45 27.14 -17.85
CA GLY A 236 20.01 26.95 -17.71
C GLY A 236 19.39 27.80 -16.61
N LEU A 237 18.15 28.23 -16.84
CA LEU A 237 17.26 28.78 -15.81
C LEU A 237 16.78 27.63 -14.93
N GLU A 238 17.54 27.35 -13.88
CA GLU A 238 17.29 26.21 -12.97
C GLU A 238 17.04 26.74 -11.57
N TRP A 239 16.14 26.11 -10.83
CA TRP A 239 15.92 26.42 -9.42
C TRP A 239 16.49 25.30 -8.57
N ASN A 240 17.46 25.63 -7.71
CA ASN A 240 18.05 24.68 -6.78
C ASN A 240 17.98 25.23 -5.37
N VAL A 241 17.29 24.51 -4.49
CA VAL A 241 17.22 24.83 -3.07
C VAL A 241 18.34 24.10 -2.38
N ARG A 242 19.17 24.85 -1.67
CA ARG A 242 20.18 24.34 -0.76
C ARG A 242 19.59 24.19 0.63
N LEU A 243 19.77 23.00 1.20
CA LEU A 243 19.40 22.63 2.55
C LEU A 243 20.66 22.47 3.41
N SER A 244 20.53 22.74 4.71
CA SER A 244 21.63 22.56 5.66
C SER A 244 21.16 21.80 6.89
N ASN A 245 22.05 21.00 7.48
CA ASN A 245 21.72 20.26 8.70
C ASN A 245 21.44 21.17 9.90
N ILE A 246 21.92 22.42 9.87
CA ILE A 246 21.74 23.38 10.98
C ILE A 246 20.45 24.17 10.80
N GLY A 247 20.19 24.69 9.60
CA GLY A 247 19.01 25.50 9.32
C GLY A 247 17.75 24.66 9.09
N THR A 248 17.89 23.49 8.48
CA THR A 248 16.77 22.60 8.11
C THR A 248 17.05 21.12 8.43
N PRO A 249 17.36 20.77 9.70
CA PRO A 249 17.74 19.41 10.09
C PRO A 249 16.72 18.35 9.68
N ALA A 250 15.42 18.61 9.91
CA ALA A 250 14.35 17.66 9.60
C ALA A 250 14.25 17.35 8.09
N LEU A 251 14.39 18.38 7.24
CA LEU A 251 14.34 18.21 5.78
C LEU A 251 15.57 17.46 5.26
N LEU A 252 16.76 17.76 5.79
CA LEU A 252 17.98 17.06 5.41
C LEU A 252 17.93 15.58 5.82
N GLN A 253 17.41 15.30 7.02
CA GLN A 253 17.21 13.94 7.50
C GLN A 253 16.20 13.20 6.61
N LYS A 254 15.03 13.79 6.32
CA LYS A 254 14.06 13.19 5.39
C LYS A 254 14.71 12.87 4.04
N PHE A 255 15.46 13.82 3.48
CA PHE A 255 16.16 13.63 2.22
C PHE A 255 17.15 12.44 2.26
N ALA A 256 17.96 12.33 3.32
CA ALA A 256 18.91 11.23 3.48
C ALA A 256 18.20 9.87 3.59
N ILE A 257 17.10 9.81 4.34
CA ILE A 257 16.25 8.62 4.50
C ILE A 257 15.65 8.19 3.15
N THR A 258 15.07 9.14 2.40
CA THR A 258 14.49 8.86 1.08
C THR A 258 15.56 8.37 0.10
N PHE A 259 16.77 8.95 0.12
CA PHE A 259 17.89 8.47 -0.70
C PHE A 259 18.27 7.02 -0.35
N ASP A 260 18.43 6.71 0.94
CA ASP A 260 18.76 5.36 1.39
C ASP A 260 17.65 4.34 1.06
N SER A 261 16.38 4.74 1.11
CA SER A 261 15.26 3.91 0.65
C SER A 261 15.38 3.59 -0.85
N TYR A 262 15.60 4.60 -1.70
CA TYR A 262 15.83 4.37 -3.14
C TYR A 262 17.09 3.54 -3.40
N TRP A 263 18.13 3.73 -2.59
CA TRP A 263 19.36 2.96 -2.70
C TRP A 263 19.12 1.48 -2.47
N GLU A 264 18.24 1.10 -1.53
CA GLU A 264 17.96 -0.29 -1.18
C GLU A 264 16.77 -0.92 -1.94
N GLN A 265 16.06 -0.14 -2.75
CA GLN A 265 14.96 -0.64 -3.59
C GLN A 265 15.45 -1.58 -4.70
N ARG A 266 14.74 -2.69 -4.91
CA ARG A 266 15.05 -3.70 -5.93
C ARG A 266 15.04 -3.15 -7.36
N ALA A 267 14.21 -2.14 -7.62
CA ALA A 267 14.13 -1.47 -8.93
C ALA A 267 15.48 -0.83 -9.36
N PHE A 268 16.35 -0.49 -8.40
CA PHE A 268 17.66 0.09 -8.65
C PHE A 268 18.75 -0.99 -8.54
N GLN A 269 19.25 -1.43 -9.68
CA GLN A 269 20.23 -2.52 -9.75
C GLN A 269 21.65 -1.97 -9.78
N SER A 270 22.55 -2.58 -9.01
CA SER A 270 23.99 -2.26 -9.06
C SER A 270 24.52 -2.40 -10.48
N TYR A 271 25.35 -1.46 -10.91
CA TYR A 271 25.96 -1.45 -12.24
C TYR A 271 27.46 -1.69 -12.16
N ASN A 272 27.91 -2.71 -12.87
CA ASN A 272 29.32 -2.96 -13.15
C ASN A 272 29.58 -2.83 -14.67
N PRO A 273 30.45 -1.91 -15.12
CA PRO A 273 30.80 -1.73 -16.53
C PRO A 273 31.27 -3.01 -17.23
N GLU A 274 31.89 -3.96 -16.51
CA GLU A 274 32.42 -5.19 -17.11
C GLU A 274 31.32 -6.21 -17.44
N THR A 275 30.22 -6.24 -16.67
CA THR A 275 29.14 -7.24 -16.82
C THR A 275 27.87 -6.65 -17.43
N ASP A 276 27.58 -5.38 -17.17
CA ASP A 276 26.25 -4.81 -17.39
C ASP A 276 26.20 -3.78 -18.54
N ALA A 277 27.33 -3.47 -19.18
CA ALA A 277 27.40 -2.45 -20.23
C ALA A 277 26.42 -2.71 -21.39
N ALA A 278 26.32 -3.96 -21.85
CA ALA A 278 25.42 -4.34 -22.94
C ALA A 278 23.93 -4.18 -22.54
N LYS A 279 23.60 -4.47 -21.28
CA LYS A 279 22.26 -4.29 -20.71
C LYS A 279 21.87 -2.81 -20.68
N LEU A 280 22.80 -1.94 -20.27
CA LEU A 280 22.59 -0.50 -20.25
C LEU A 280 22.41 0.08 -21.66
N ASP A 281 23.23 -0.33 -22.63
CA ASP A 281 23.08 0.11 -24.01
C ASP A 281 21.72 -0.29 -24.60
N ALA A 282 21.27 -1.54 -24.37
CA ALA A 282 19.97 -2.01 -24.83
C ALA A 282 18.79 -1.22 -24.21
N ALA A 283 18.87 -0.92 -22.91
CA ALA A 283 17.84 -0.14 -22.21
C ALA A 283 17.79 1.32 -22.68
N LEU A 284 18.94 1.99 -22.81
CA LEU A 284 19.00 3.38 -23.30
C LEU A 284 18.50 3.52 -24.74
N GLN A 285 18.82 2.56 -25.62
CA GLN A 285 18.33 2.56 -27.00
C GLN A 285 16.81 2.40 -27.08
N ARG A 286 16.26 1.45 -26.31
CA ARG A 286 14.81 1.24 -26.21
C ARG A 286 14.08 2.52 -25.78
N ASN A 287 14.68 3.28 -24.87
CA ASN A 287 14.05 4.43 -24.23
C ASN A 287 14.31 5.76 -24.96
N GLY A 288 15.28 5.80 -25.88
CA GLY A 288 15.67 6.98 -26.65
C GLY A 288 14.86 7.22 -27.92
N GLY A 289 13.73 6.53 -28.12
CA GLY A 289 12.80 6.79 -29.23
C GLY A 289 13.24 6.30 -30.61
N LYS A 290 14.34 5.56 -30.74
CA LYS A 290 14.67 4.86 -31.99
C LYS A 290 13.78 3.63 -32.10
N GLN A 291 12.87 3.62 -33.08
CA GLN A 291 12.03 2.48 -33.43
C GLN A 291 12.90 1.24 -33.64
N THR A 292 12.90 0.34 -32.66
CA THR A 292 13.26 -1.06 -32.87
C THR A 292 11.98 -1.87 -32.81
N ALA A 293 11.80 -2.74 -33.81
CA ALA A 293 10.79 -3.78 -33.78
C ALA A 293 10.83 -4.52 -32.43
N ALA A 294 9.65 -4.86 -31.89
CA ALA A 294 9.56 -5.74 -30.73
C ALA A 294 10.42 -6.98 -31.00
N PRO A 295 11.31 -7.39 -30.08
CA PRO A 295 12.16 -8.54 -30.33
C PRO A 295 11.28 -9.78 -30.51
N THR A 296 11.26 -10.31 -31.73
CA THR A 296 10.81 -11.66 -32.03
C THR A 296 11.91 -12.62 -31.57
N GLY A 297 12.02 -12.82 -30.26
CA GLY A 297 13.03 -13.74 -29.72
C GLY A 297 13.12 -13.73 -28.19
N TYR A 298 13.30 -14.93 -27.66
CA TYR A 298 13.76 -15.23 -26.31
C TYR A 298 14.83 -14.24 -25.85
N THR A 299 14.51 -13.40 -24.86
CA THR A 299 15.49 -12.42 -24.35
C THR A 299 16.38 -13.00 -23.25
N GLY A 300 16.15 -14.23 -22.79
CA GLY A 300 16.91 -14.81 -21.67
C GLY A 300 16.82 -13.99 -20.38
N LEU A 301 15.92 -13.01 -20.32
CA LEU A 301 15.68 -12.15 -19.17
C LEU A 301 14.71 -12.89 -18.26
N GLU A 302 15.15 -13.16 -17.04
CA GLU A 302 14.30 -13.72 -16.00
C GLU A 302 13.18 -12.72 -15.66
N VAL A 303 11.94 -13.21 -15.61
CA VAL A 303 10.78 -12.41 -15.22
C VAL A 303 10.77 -12.31 -13.71
N GLU A 304 11.09 -11.13 -13.17
CA GLU A 304 10.98 -10.85 -11.74
C GLU A 304 9.57 -10.34 -11.39
N PRO A 305 8.94 -10.85 -10.31
CA PRO A 305 7.64 -10.37 -9.88
C PRO A 305 7.70 -8.95 -9.33
N TYR A 306 6.68 -8.15 -9.64
CA TYR A 306 6.42 -6.88 -8.95
C TYR A 306 5.99 -7.12 -7.50
N LEU A 307 6.08 -6.09 -6.64
CA LEU A 307 5.77 -6.22 -5.21
C LEU A 307 4.36 -6.76 -4.94
N HIS A 308 3.35 -6.28 -5.66
CA HIS A 308 1.98 -6.80 -5.56
C HIS A 308 1.87 -8.26 -6.00
N GLN A 309 2.68 -8.70 -6.96
CA GLN A 309 2.69 -10.09 -7.40
C GLN A 309 3.35 -10.98 -6.35
N VAL A 310 4.38 -10.49 -5.66
CA VAL A 310 4.98 -11.17 -4.50
C VAL A 310 3.95 -11.35 -3.39
N GLU A 311 3.23 -10.30 -3.01
CA GLU A 311 2.16 -10.36 -2.01
C GLU A 311 1.12 -11.44 -2.36
N MET A 312 0.63 -11.42 -3.60
CA MET A 312 -0.36 -12.39 -4.09
C MET A 312 0.17 -13.83 -4.09
N LEU A 313 1.47 -14.04 -4.36
CA LEU A 313 2.11 -15.36 -4.29
C LEU A 313 2.30 -15.83 -2.84
N GLU A 314 2.62 -14.92 -1.92
CA GLU A 314 2.75 -15.21 -0.48
C GLU A 314 1.39 -15.61 0.12
N ASP A 315 0.32 -14.93 -0.27
CA ASP A 315 -1.05 -15.26 0.10
C ASP A 315 -1.47 -16.66 -0.41
N LEU A 316 -1.15 -16.99 -1.66
CA LEU A 316 -1.42 -18.32 -2.23
C LEU A 316 -0.68 -19.43 -1.46
N GLU A 317 0.58 -19.20 -1.12
CA GLU A 317 1.38 -20.13 -0.31
C GLU A 317 0.79 -20.27 1.11
N ALA A 318 0.30 -19.18 1.71
CA ALA A 318 -0.34 -19.22 3.02
C ALA A 318 -1.60 -20.10 3.03
N GLU A 319 -2.44 -20.00 2.00
CA GLU A 319 -3.62 -20.87 1.88
C GLU A 319 -3.23 -22.35 1.72
N ARG A 320 -2.19 -22.66 0.93
CA ARG A 320 -1.70 -24.04 0.77
C ARG A 320 -1.16 -24.62 2.07
N VAL A 321 -0.43 -23.83 2.87
CA VAL A 321 0.06 -24.27 4.20
C VAL A 321 -1.10 -24.60 5.14
N LYS A 322 -2.27 -23.97 4.98
CA LYS A 322 -3.49 -24.31 5.75
C LYS A 322 -4.20 -25.58 5.25
N GLY A 323 -3.72 -26.17 4.16
CA GLY A 323 -4.30 -27.35 3.50
C GLY A 323 -5.29 -27.02 2.39
N PHE A 324 -5.34 -25.76 1.94
CA PHE A 324 -6.25 -25.35 0.87
C PHE A 324 -5.55 -25.37 -0.49
N HIS A 325 -5.98 -26.32 -1.32
CA HIS A 325 -5.41 -26.58 -2.66
C HIS A 325 -6.31 -26.13 -3.82
N ARG A 326 -7.47 -25.54 -3.50
CA ARG A 326 -8.36 -24.88 -4.46
C ARG A 326 -8.44 -23.42 -4.05
N ASN A 327 -7.83 -22.55 -4.85
CA ASN A 327 -7.63 -21.16 -4.51
C ASN A 327 -8.16 -20.24 -5.61
N LEU A 328 -8.81 -19.15 -5.20
CA LEU A 328 -9.28 -18.09 -6.10
C LEU A 328 -8.37 -16.87 -5.95
N LEU A 329 -7.82 -16.40 -7.06
CA LEU A 329 -7.05 -15.17 -7.15
C LEU A 329 -7.87 -14.09 -7.86
N VAL A 330 -8.12 -12.98 -7.16
CA VAL A 330 -8.77 -11.81 -7.73
C VAL A 330 -7.70 -10.77 -8.04
N ALA A 331 -7.54 -10.39 -9.31
CA ALA A 331 -6.64 -9.30 -9.66
C ALA A 331 -7.23 -8.40 -10.74
N ALA A 332 -7.10 -7.09 -10.55
CA ALA A 332 -7.56 -6.09 -11.51
C ALA A 332 -7.04 -6.40 -12.94
N THR A 333 -7.82 -5.99 -13.94
CA THR A 333 -7.42 -6.19 -15.34
C THR A 333 -6.15 -5.40 -15.64
N GLY A 334 -5.13 -6.05 -16.22
CA GLY A 334 -3.88 -5.37 -16.58
C GLY A 334 -2.75 -5.48 -15.54
N THR A 335 -2.98 -6.10 -14.38
CA THR A 335 -1.95 -6.26 -13.31
C THR A 335 -1.08 -7.52 -13.44
N GLY A 336 -1.29 -8.31 -14.49
CA GLY A 336 -0.48 -9.49 -14.79
C GLY A 336 -0.95 -10.80 -14.15
N LYS A 337 -2.27 -11.05 -14.02
CA LYS A 337 -2.84 -12.34 -13.52
C LYS A 337 -2.13 -13.58 -14.07
N THR A 338 -1.91 -13.61 -15.37
CA THR A 338 -1.26 -14.72 -16.06
C THR A 338 0.22 -14.87 -15.70
N VAL A 339 0.91 -13.75 -15.41
CA VAL A 339 2.30 -13.77 -14.93
C VAL A 339 2.36 -14.39 -13.54
N ILE A 340 1.43 -14.03 -12.65
CA ILE A 340 1.32 -14.61 -11.30
C ILE A 340 1.11 -16.12 -11.39
N ALA A 341 0.15 -16.58 -12.20
CA ALA A 341 -0.11 -18.02 -12.37
C ALA A 341 1.10 -18.80 -12.93
N ALA A 342 1.90 -18.17 -13.80
CA ALA A 342 3.11 -18.77 -14.33
C ALA A 342 4.24 -18.84 -13.29
N LEU A 343 4.43 -17.79 -12.49
CA LEU A 343 5.41 -17.75 -11.40
C LEU A 343 5.05 -18.72 -10.27
N ASP A 344 3.76 -18.82 -9.95
CA ASP A 344 3.23 -19.80 -9.01
C ASP A 344 3.53 -21.23 -9.47
N PHE A 345 3.24 -21.55 -10.73
CA PHE A 345 3.58 -22.84 -11.33
C PHE A 345 5.09 -23.15 -11.29
N LYS A 346 5.95 -22.17 -11.57
CA LYS A 346 7.41 -22.30 -11.45
C LYS A 346 7.81 -22.67 -10.02
N THR A 347 7.24 -21.99 -9.03
CA THR A 347 7.47 -22.26 -7.59
C THR A 347 7.03 -23.67 -7.21
N LEU A 348 5.84 -24.10 -7.64
CA LEU A 348 5.32 -25.44 -7.38
C LEU A 348 6.22 -26.55 -7.97
N CYS A 349 6.73 -26.36 -9.19
CA CYS A 349 7.68 -27.31 -9.80
C CYS A 349 8.99 -27.40 -8.99
N GLN A 350 9.49 -26.27 -8.50
CA GLN A 350 10.70 -26.22 -7.66
C GLN A 350 10.49 -26.93 -6.31
N GLN A 351 9.37 -26.67 -5.63
CA GLN A 351 9.02 -27.32 -4.36
C GLN A 351 8.83 -28.84 -4.53
N ALA A 352 8.21 -29.27 -5.63
CA ALA A 352 8.01 -30.68 -5.93
C ALA A 352 9.30 -31.40 -6.41
N GLY A 353 10.35 -30.65 -6.77
CA GLY A 353 11.59 -31.19 -7.32
C GLY A 353 11.43 -31.90 -8.66
N LYS A 354 10.33 -31.64 -9.39
CA LYS A 354 10.01 -32.28 -10.68
C LYS A 354 9.11 -31.38 -11.53
N ASP A 355 9.08 -31.67 -12.84
CA ASP A 355 8.11 -31.06 -13.75
C ASP A 355 6.69 -31.54 -13.44
N LEU A 356 5.80 -30.58 -13.20
CA LEU A 356 4.37 -30.81 -13.04
C LEU A 356 3.64 -30.72 -14.39
N SER A 357 2.49 -31.37 -14.50
CA SER A 357 1.57 -31.25 -15.64
C SER A 357 0.59 -30.09 -15.44
N LEU A 358 0.26 -29.37 -16.51
CA LEU A 358 -0.55 -28.13 -16.47
C LEU A 358 -1.72 -28.22 -17.44
N LEU A 359 -2.90 -27.80 -16.98
CA LEU A 359 -4.02 -27.43 -17.84
C LEU A 359 -4.40 -25.97 -17.58
N PHE A 360 -4.21 -25.10 -18.57
CA PHE A 360 -4.68 -23.72 -18.55
C PHE A 360 -5.96 -23.60 -19.38
N VAL A 361 -7.02 -23.10 -18.78
CA VAL A 361 -8.36 -23.02 -19.38
C VAL A 361 -8.78 -21.56 -19.53
N ALA A 362 -9.26 -21.19 -20.72
CA ALA A 362 -9.88 -19.89 -20.98
C ALA A 362 -10.99 -20.00 -22.03
N HIS A 363 -11.85 -19.00 -22.14
CA HIS A 363 -12.99 -19.02 -23.07
C HIS A 363 -12.64 -18.57 -24.51
N ARG A 364 -11.49 -17.92 -24.73
CA ARG A 364 -11.05 -17.36 -26.02
C ARG A 364 -9.67 -17.82 -26.44
N LYS A 365 -9.47 -18.01 -27.75
CA LYS A 365 -8.19 -18.44 -28.36
C LYS A 365 -7.08 -17.41 -28.13
N GLU A 366 -7.39 -16.13 -28.22
CA GLU A 366 -6.44 -15.02 -28.06
C GLU A 366 -5.83 -15.04 -26.66
N ILE A 367 -6.65 -15.25 -25.63
CA ILE A 367 -6.21 -15.36 -24.23
C ILE A 367 -5.27 -16.55 -24.07
N LEU A 368 -5.61 -17.72 -24.64
CA LEU A 368 -4.77 -18.92 -24.57
C LEU A 368 -3.38 -18.70 -25.20
N LEU A 369 -3.30 -18.03 -26.35
CA LEU A 369 -2.03 -17.70 -27.01
C LEU A 369 -1.17 -16.74 -26.18
N GLN A 370 -1.79 -15.72 -25.59
CA GLN A 370 -1.11 -14.77 -24.72
C GLN A 370 -0.60 -15.45 -23.44
N SER A 371 -1.41 -16.31 -22.84
CA SER A 371 -1.01 -17.08 -21.65
C SER A 371 0.13 -18.04 -21.94
N MET A 372 0.06 -18.79 -23.04
CA MET A 372 1.15 -19.68 -23.43
C MET A 372 2.46 -18.92 -23.63
N THR A 373 2.42 -17.74 -24.27
CA THR A 373 3.60 -16.88 -24.45
C THR A 373 4.18 -16.42 -23.11
N THR A 374 3.31 -16.06 -22.16
CA THR A 374 3.71 -15.65 -20.81
C THR A 374 4.40 -16.79 -20.05
N TYR A 375 3.83 -17.99 -20.08
CA TYR A 375 4.44 -19.17 -19.45
C TYR A 375 5.79 -19.52 -20.06
N ARG A 376 5.96 -19.44 -21.39
CA ARG A 376 7.26 -19.64 -22.05
C ARG A 376 8.32 -18.69 -21.50
N ASN A 377 8.00 -17.40 -21.37
CA ASN A 377 8.91 -16.40 -20.83
C ASN A 377 9.28 -16.66 -19.36
N VAL A 378 8.30 -17.01 -18.50
CA VAL A 378 8.56 -17.25 -17.07
C VAL A 378 9.34 -18.53 -16.83
N MET A 379 8.99 -19.60 -17.55
CA MET A 379 9.65 -20.91 -17.46
C MET A 379 11.00 -20.95 -18.21
N GLN A 380 11.29 -19.93 -19.02
CA GLN A 380 12.46 -19.88 -19.91
C GLN A 380 12.55 -21.08 -20.86
N ASP A 381 11.40 -21.61 -21.31
CA ASP A 381 11.30 -22.74 -22.25
C ASP A 381 10.38 -22.43 -23.44
N GLY A 382 10.96 -22.30 -24.64
CA GLY A 382 10.24 -21.86 -25.84
C GLY A 382 9.31 -22.92 -26.41
N SER A 383 9.50 -24.18 -25.99
CA SER A 383 8.66 -25.31 -26.36
C SER A 383 7.48 -25.52 -25.41
N PHE A 384 7.41 -24.74 -24.32
CA PHE A 384 6.39 -24.91 -23.29
C PHE A 384 4.97 -24.65 -23.83
N GLY A 385 4.06 -25.61 -23.60
CA GLY A 385 2.64 -25.46 -23.90
C GLY A 385 2.20 -25.92 -25.30
N GLU A 386 1.08 -26.64 -25.34
CA GLU A 386 0.36 -27.06 -26.55
C GLU A 386 -1.07 -26.48 -26.56
N LEU A 387 -1.58 -26.05 -27.72
CA LEU A 387 -2.93 -25.48 -27.85
C LEU A 387 -3.98 -26.55 -28.11
N PHE A 388 -5.14 -26.40 -27.47
CA PHE A 388 -6.34 -27.17 -27.75
C PHE A 388 -7.55 -26.25 -27.99
N VAL A 389 -7.63 -25.70 -29.20
CA VAL A 389 -8.71 -24.79 -29.63
C VAL A 389 -8.85 -24.76 -31.15
N GLY A 390 -10.09 -24.89 -31.63
CA GLY A 390 -10.39 -25.00 -33.07
C GLY A 390 -9.75 -26.26 -33.65
N ASP A 391 -8.94 -26.10 -34.70
CA ASP A 391 -8.27 -27.23 -35.38
C ASP A 391 -7.00 -27.74 -34.67
N HIS A 392 -6.52 -27.04 -33.64
CA HIS A 392 -5.30 -27.42 -32.92
C HIS A 392 -5.58 -28.53 -31.92
N LYS A 393 -4.77 -29.60 -31.94
CA LYS A 393 -4.84 -30.72 -31.00
C LYS A 393 -3.47 -30.98 -30.37
N PRO A 394 -3.38 -31.12 -29.03
CA PRO A 394 -2.13 -31.44 -28.36
C PRO A 394 -1.77 -32.93 -28.55
N GLU A 395 -0.47 -33.21 -28.66
CA GLU A 395 0.10 -34.54 -28.83
C GLU A 395 0.57 -35.12 -27.49
N GLN A 396 1.32 -34.34 -26.70
CA GLN A 396 1.94 -34.82 -25.46
C GLN A 396 0.99 -34.70 -24.26
N TRP A 397 0.05 -33.74 -24.31
CA TRP A 397 -0.91 -33.46 -23.24
C TRP A 397 -0.23 -33.16 -21.88
N LYS A 398 1.01 -32.65 -21.87
CA LYS A 398 1.75 -32.36 -20.62
C LYS A 398 1.44 -30.97 -20.07
N HIS A 399 1.54 -29.96 -20.93
CA HIS A 399 1.22 -28.56 -20.62
C HIS A 399 0.23 -28.07 -21.68
N VAL A 400 -1.06 -28.01 -21.34
CA VAL A 400 -2.13 -27.81 -22.33
C VAL A 400 -2.85 -26.48 -22.08
N PHE A 401 -3.02 -25.69 -23.13
CA PHE A 401 -3.77 -24.44 -23.15
C PHE A 401 -5.05 -24.65 -23.97
N ALA A 402 -6.19 -24.81 -23.30
CA ALA A 402 -7.41 -25.33 -23.90
C ALA A 402 -8.62 -24.41 -23.72
N SER A 403 -9.52 -24.38 -24.72
CA SER A 403 -10.82 -23.74 -24.54
C SER A 403 -11.83 -24.69 -23.90
N VAL A 404 -12.72 -24.16 -23.05
CA VAL A 404 -13.79 -24.97 -22.43
C VAL A 404 -14.67 -25.67 -23.46
N GLN A 405 -14.93 -25.00 -24.59
CA GLN A 405 -15.69 -25.57 -25.70
C GLN A 405 -14.99 -26.79 -26.31
N SER A 406 -13.67 -26.71 -26.53
CA SER A 406 -12.89 -27.81 -27.11
C SER A 406 -12.78 -28.99 -26.14
N LEU A 407 -12.61 -28.71 -24.84
CA LEU A 407 -12.61 -29.73 -23.78
C LEU A 407 -13.97 -30.44 -23.68
N SER A 408 -15.06 -29.70 -23.73
CA SER A 408 -16.42 -30.26 -23.72
C SER A 408 -16.69 -31.11 -24.96
N ALA A 409 -16.34 -30.63 -26.16
CA ALA A 409 -16.54 -31.34 -27.43
C ALA A 409 -15.72 -32.65 -27.53
N LYS A 410 -14.55 -32.71 -26.88
CA LYS A 410 -13.74 -33.94 -26.78
C LYS A 410 -14.35 -34.97 -25.84
N GLY A 411 -15.18 -34.55 -24.88
CA GLY A 411 -15.60 -35.37 -23.75
C GLY A 411 -14.56 -35.30 -22.62
N ILE A 412 -14.55 -34.21 -21.85
CA ILE A 412 -13.68 -34.02 -20.68
C ILE A 412 -13.76 -35.19 -19.67
N LEU A 413 -14.90 -35.87 -19.59
CA LEU A 413 -15.10 -37.07 -18.76
C LEU A 413 -14.24 -38.27 -19.19
N GLU A 414 -13.75 -38.28 -20.42
CA GLU A 414 -12.84 -39.32 -20.94
C GLU A 414 -11.39 -39.12 -20.48
N LEU A 415 -11.04 -37.92 -20.00
CA LEU A 415 -9.72 -37.67 -19.42
C LEU A 415 -9.68 -38.19 -17.98
N PRO A 416 -8.57 -38.81 -17.52
CA PRO A 416 -8.42 -39.17 -16.11
C PRO A 416 -8.55 -37.94 -15.21
N ALA A 417 -9.21 -38.08 -14.06
CA ALA A 417 -9.43 -36.97 -13.12
C ALA A 417 -8.11 -36.38 -12.59
N ASP A 418 -7.08 -37.22 -12.44
CA ASP A 418 -5.73 -36.88 -11.97
C ASP A 418 -4.74 -36.58 -13.11
N ARG A 419 -5.23 -36.37 -14.33
CA ARG A 419 -4.39 -36.18 -15.53
C ARG A 419 -3.45 -34.98 -15.46
N PHE A 420 -3.81 -33.96 -14.69
CA PHE A 420 -3.07 -32.72 -14.53
C PHE A 420 -2.78 -32.46 -13.06
N ASP A 421 -1.53 -32.18 -12.72
CA ASP A 421 -1.13 -31.81 -11.36
C ASP A 421 -1.66 -30.41 -11.01
N VAL A 422 -1.62 -29.47 -11.96
CA VAL A 422 -2.04 -28.08 -11.78
C VAL A 422 -3.08 -27.71 -12.84
N VAL A 423 -4.22 -27.16 -12.40
CA VAL A 423 -5.27 -26.63 -13.28
C VAL A 423 -5.45 -25.15 -12.99
N VAL A 424 -5.31 -24.33 -14.03
CA VAL A 424 -5.52 -22.88 -13.96
C VAL A 424 -6.71 -22.53 -14.84
N ILE A 425 -7.70 -21.83 -14.29
CA ILE A 425 -8.91 -21.43 -15.02
C ILE A 425 -9.00 -19.90 -14.98
N ASP A 426 -8.84 -19.27 -16.14
CA ASP A 426 -8.96 -17.82 -16.31
C ASP A 426 -10.42 -17.40 -16.52
N GLU A 427 -10.72 -16.16 -16.13
CA GLU A 427 -12.08 -15.61 -16.07
C GLU A 427 -13.06 -16.53 -15.32
N PHE A 428 -12.66 -16.95 -14.11
CA PHE A 428 -13.38 -17.93 -13.29
C PHE A 428 -14.81 -17.51 -12.95
N HIS A 429 -15.19 -16.24 -13.13
CA HIS A 429 -16.57 -15.79 -12.95
C HIS A 429 -17.59 -16.48 -13.89
N HIS A 430 -17.13 -17.18 -14.93
CA HIS A 430 -17.94 -18.07 -15.79
C HIS A 430 -18.20 -19.47 -15.22
N SER A 431 -17.67 -19.80 -14.04
CA SER A 431 -17.67 -21.17 -13.48
C SER A 431 -19.05 -21.80 -13.31
N ALA A 432 -20.10 -21.00 -13.17
CA ALA A 432 -21.50 -21.45 -13.07
C ALA A 432 -22.06 -22.03 -14.37
N ALA A 433 -21.43 -21.77 -15.52
CA ALA A 433 -21.87 -22.36 -16.78
C ALA A 433 -21.73 -23.88 -16.72
N PRO A 434 -22.72 -24.66 -17.22
CA PRO A 434 -22.71 -26.13 -17.12
C PRO A 434 -21.42 -26.78 -17.65
N THR A 435 -20.80 -26.18 -18.66
CA THR A 435 -19.55 -26.66 -19.26
C THR A 435 -18.32 -26.44 -18.38
N TYR A 436 -18.26 -25.34 -17.63
CA TYR A 436 -17.20 -25.12 -16.63
C TYR A 436 -17.42 -26.01 -15.41
N ARG A 437 -18.67 -26.09 -14.92
CA ARG A 437 -19.04 -26.93 -13.79
C ARG A 437 -18.62 -28.38 -14.00
N LEU A 438 -18.93 -28.94 -15.17
CA LEU A 438 -18.60 -30.31 -15.53
C LEU A 438 -17.08 -30.57 -15.53
N LEU A 439 -16.27 -29.59 -15.95
CA LEU A 439 -14.81 -29.67 -15.89
C LEU A 439 -14.29 -29.62 -14.44
N ILE A 440 -14.81 -28.68 -13.64
CA ILE A 440 -14.38 -28.44 -12.25
C ILE A 440 -14.75 -29.61 -11.33
N ASP A 441 -15.91 -30.23 -11.55
CA ASP A 441 -16.39 -31.37 -10.76
C ASP A 441 -15.70 -32.68 -11.14
N HIS A 442 -15.19 -32.81 -12.37
CA HIS A 442 -14.52 -34.02 -12.86
C HIS A 442 -13.02 -34.08 -12.54
N LEU A 443 -12.30 -32.95 -12.71
CA LEU A 443 -10.85 -32.91 -12.50
C LEU A 443 -10.50 -32.82 -11.00
N ALA A 444 -9.53 -33.61 -10.58
CA ALA A 444 -8.98 -33.66 -9.22
C ALA A 444 -7.47 -33.36 -9.22
N PRO A 445 -7.05 -32.13 -9.60
CA PRO A 445 -5.65 -31.75 -9.59
C PRO A 445 -5.12 -31.61 -8.16
N LYS A 446 -3.79 -31.59 -8.02
CA LYS A 446 -3.13 -31.25 -6.75
C LYS A 446 -3.33 -29.78 -6.40
N GLU A 447 -3.35 -28.91 -7.41
CA GLU A 447 -3.56 -27.48 -7.24
C GLU A 447 -4.58 -26.99 -8.29
N LEU A 448 -5.65 -26.35 -7.84
CA LEU A 448 -6.62 -25.67 -8.70
C LEU A 448 -6.57 -24.16 -8.40
N LEU A 449 -6.26 -23.38 -9.43
CA LEU A 449 -6.19 -21.93 -9.34
C LEU A 449 -7.24 -21.29 -10.25
N GLY A 450 -8.22 -20.61 -9.66
CA GLY A 450 -9.15 -19.74 -10.38
C GLY A 450 -8.57 -18.33 -10.48
N LEU A 451 -8.59 -17.72 -11.66
CA LEU A 451 -8.19 -16.32 -11.87
C LEU A 451 -9.43 -15.52 -12.29
N THR A 452 -9.68 -14.39 -11.64
CA THR A 452 -10.75 -13.47 -12.08
C THR A 452 -10.37 -12.03 -11.75
N ALA A 453 -10.97 -11.06 -12.46
CA ALA A 453 -10.93 -9.66 -12.04
C ALA A 453 -12.06 -9.32 -11.07
N THR A 454 -13.10 -10.15 -11.03
CA THR A 454 -14.40 -9.83 -10.46
C THR A 454 -14.98 -11.11 -9.85
N PRO A 455 -14.93 -11.29 -8.52
CA PRO A 455 -15.49 -12.46 -7.85
C PRO A 455 -17.02 -12.37 -7.76
N GLU A 456 -17.60 -11.16 -7.82
CA GLU A 456 -19.04 -10.95 -7.81
C GLU A 456 -19.66 -11.39 -9.14
N ARG A 457 -20.73 -12.20 -9.10
CA ARG A 457 -21.54 -12.52 -10.29
C ARG A 457 -22.63 -11.47 -10.50
N GLY A 458 -23.19 -11.45 -11.72
CA GLY A 458 -24.29 -10.54 -12.08
C GLY A 458 -25.61 -10.81 -11.32
N ASP A 459 -25.77 -12.00 -10.74
CA ASP A 459 -26.89 -12.39 -9.88
C ASP A 459 -26.63 -12.10 -8.38
N GLY A 460 -25.48 -11.51 -8.05
CA GLY A 460 -25.11 -11.14 -6.68
C GLY A 460 -24.46 -12.25 -5.86
N ILE A 461 -24.27 -13.45 -6.42
CA ILE A 461 -23.60 -14.58 -5.76
C ILE A 461 -22.08 -14.47 -5.98
N HIS A 462 -21.27 -14.75 -4.97
CA HIS A 462 -19.82 -14.81 -5.13
C HIS A 462 -19.36 -16.18 -5.65
N VAL A 463 -18.49 -16.23 -6.66
CA VAL A 463 -17.92 -17.52 -7.12
C VAL A 463 -17.09 -18.22 -6.04
N ALA A 464 -16.59 -17.46 -5.06
CA ALA A 464 -15.88 -17.98 -3.90
C ALA A 464 -16.77 -18.93 -3.07
N GLU A 465 -18.04 -18.56 -2.83
CA GLU A 465 -19.00 -19.34 -2.02
C GLU A 465 -19.25 -20.72 -2.63
N GLU A 466 -19.36 -20.81 -3.95
CA GLU A 466 -19.76 -22.04 -4.64
C GLU A 466 -18.60 -23.03 -4.86
N PHE A 467 -17.38 -22.52 -5.08
CA PHE A 467 -16.24 -23.34 -5.54
C PHE A 467 -15.03 -23.36 -4.60
N PHE A 468 -14.98 -22.44 -3.63
CA PHE A 468 -13.80 -22.21 -2.79
C PHE A 468 -14.16 -22.02 -1.30
N ASP A 469 -15.30 -22.55 -0.87
CA ASP A 469 -15.78 -22.46 0.53
C ASP A 469 -15.88 -21.01 1.04
N GLY A 470 -16.25 -20.07 0.16
CA GLY A 470 -16.34 -18.65 0.48
C GLY A 470 -14.99 -17.91 0.49
N ARG A 471 -13.88 -18.59 0.20
CA ARG A 471 -12.53 -18.02 0.33
C ARG A 471 -12.00 -17.44 -0.97
N THR A 472 -11.33 -16.29 -0.86
CA THR A 472 -10.49 -15.70 -1.90
C THR A 472 -9.07 -15.64 -1.35
N ALA A 473 -8.13 -16.31 -2.01
CA ALA A 473 -6.76 -16.45 -1.50
C ALA A 473 -6.02 -15.11 -1.48
N SER A 474 -6.11 -14.35 -2.57
CA SER A 474 -5.60 -12.99 -2.63
C SER A 474 -6.47 -12.12 -3.53
N GLU A 475 -6.51 -10.83 -3.22
CA GLU A 475 -7.30 -9.84 -3.95
C GLU A 475 -6.52 -8.54 -4.14
N LEU A 476 -6.30 -8.17 -5.40
CA LEU A 476 -5.77 -6.86 -5.81
C LEU A 476 -6.86 -6.11 -6.57
N ARG A 477 -7.54 -5.17 -5.90
CA ARG A 477 -8.63 -4.40 -6.51
C ARG A 477 -8.07 -3.27 -7.39
N LEU A 478 -8.98 -2.62 -8.12
CA LEU A 478 -8.63 -1.56 -9.06
C LEU A 478 -7.89 -0.40 -8.38
N TRP A 479 -8.34 0.00 -7.20
CA TRP A 479 -7.76 1.09 -6.43
C TRP A 479 -6.29 0.86 -6.10
N ASP A 480 -5.98 -0.31 -5.54
CA ASP A 480 -4.63 -0.69 -5.14
C ASP A 480 -3.71 -0.76 -6.36
N ALA A 481 -4.24 -1.26 -7.49
CA ALA A 481 -3.51 -1.30 -8.75
C ALA A 481 -3.20 0.10 -9.34
N LEU A 482 -4.06 1.10 -9.11
CA LEU A 482 -3.82 2.48 -9.50
C LEU A 482 -2.81 3.16 -8.56
N ALA A 483 -2.93 2.94 -7.24
CA ALA A 483 -2.01 3.46 -6.25
C ALA A 483 -0.58 2.93 -6.45
N ALA A 484 -0.45 1.66 -6.85
CA ALA A 484 0.82 1.03 -7.17
C ALA A 484 1.37 1.38 -8.57
N ASP A 485 0.80 2.36 -9.27
CA ASP A 485 1.19 2.78 -10.64
C ASP A 485 1.24 1.60 -11.63
N LEU A 486 0.37 0.60 -11.48
CA LEU A 486 0.28 -0.54 -12.41
C LEU A 486 -0.62 -0.24 -13.60
N LEU A 487 -1.57 0.66 -13.41
CA LEU A 487 -2.58 1.08 -14.39
C LEU A 487 -2.40 2.55 -14.73
N VAL A 488 -2.95 2.99 -15.86
CA VAL A 488 -3.02 4.41 -16.21
C VAL A 488 -4.08 5.07 -15.31
N PRO A 489 -3.81 6.27 -14.76
CA PRO A 489 -4.83 7.00 -14.00
C PRO A 489 -6.05 7.29 -14.86
N PHE A 490 -7.20 7.53 -14.23
CA PHE A 490 -8.44 7.82 -14.95
C PHE A 490 -9.09 9.12 -14.49
N HIS A 491 -9.75 9.81 -15.42
CA HIS A 491 -10.65 10.92 -15.14
C HIS A 491 -12.08 10.45 -15.41
N TYR A 492 -12.85 10.28 -14.35
CA TYR A 492 -14.23 9.87 -14.39
C TYR A 492 -15.15 11.07 -14.29
N PHE A 493 -15.97 11.28 -15.31
CA PHE A 493 -16.97 12.34 -15.36
C PHE A 493 -18.36 11.71 -15.27
N GLY A 494 -19.00 11.84 -14.11
CA GLY A 494 -20.40 11.52 -13.92
C GLY A 494 -21.26 12.70 -14.33
N VAL A 495 -21.86 12.62 -15.52
CA VAL A 495 -22.68 13.67 -16.11
C VAL A 495 -24.15 13.31 -15.92
N SER A 496 -24.96 14.26 -15.48
CA SER A 496 -26.41 14.11 -15.37
C SER A 496 -27.02 13.74 -16.71
N ASP A 497 -27.86 12.71 -16.70
CA ASP A 497 -28.71 12.34 -17.84
C ASP A 497 -30.12 12.84 -17.55
N ASP A 498 -30.74 13.51 -18.52
CA ASP A 498 -32.08 14.09 -18.36
C ASP A 498 -33.18 13.02 -18.49
N VAL A 499 -32.78 11.78 -18.78
CA VAL A 499 -33.68 10.63 -18.89
C VAL A 499 -34.00 10.06 -17.50
N ASP A 500 -35.29 10.00 -17.19
CA ASP A 500 -35.80 9.37 -15.96
C ASP A 500 -36.04 7.86 -16.18
N LEU A 501 -35.33 7.04 -15.39
CA LEU A 501 -35.41 5.59 -15.39
C LEU A 501 -36.13 5.04 -14.14
N SER A 502 -36.62 5.91 -13.25
CA SER A 502 -37.21 5.51 -11.97
C SER A 502 -38.54 4.76 -12.13
N HIS A 503 -39.21 4.96 -13.27
CA HIS A 503 -40.50 4.35 -13.62
C HIS A 503 -40.41 3.12 -14.54
N LEU A 504 -39.20 2.77 -15.00
CA LEU A 504 -39.02 1.61 -15.87
C LEU A 504 -39.23 0.31 -15.09
N GLU A 505 -39.76 -0.69 -15.79
CA GLU A 505 -40.02 -2.00 -15.17
C GLU A 505 -38.70 -2.68 -14.79
N TRP A 506 -38.66 -3.20 -13.56
CA TRP A 506 -37.50 -3.87 -12.99
C TRP A 506 -37.76 -5.37 -12.88
N LYS A 507 -36.99 -6.18 -13.61
CA LYS A 507 -37.12 -7.64 -13.65
C LYS A 507 -35.80 -8.31 -13.33
N ARG A 508 -35.82 -9.25 -12.38
CA ARG A 508 -34.66 -10.10 -12.00
C ARG A 508 -33.38 -9.28 -11.74
N GLY A 509 -33.48 -8.15 -11.05
CA GLY A 509 -32.33 -7.31 -10.70
C GLY A 509 -31.82 -6.39 -11.82
N SER A 510 -32.56 -6.22 -12.92
CA SER A 510 -32.16 -5.37 -14.04
C SER A 510 -33.35 -4.67 -14.70
N TYR A 511 -33.08 -3.64 -15.50
CA TYR A 511 -34.07 -2.96 -16.31
C TYR A 511 -34.58 -3.84 -17.45
N ASP A 512 -35.86 -3.68 -17.81
CA ASP A 512 -36.39 -4.25 -19.06
C ASP A 512 -35.65 -3.65 -20.28
N LEU A 513 -34.88 -4.48 -20.97
CA LEU A 513 -34.01 -4.06 -22.08
C LEU A 513 -34.79 -3.47 -23.26
N GLN A 514 -36.04 -3.91 -23.50
CA GLN A 514 -36.84 -3.38 -24.60
C GLN A 514 -37.31 -1.96 -24.29
N GLN A 515 -37.81 -1.72 -23.08
CA GLN A 515 -38.21 -0.37 -22.65
C GLN A 515 -37.00 0.58 -22.63
N LEU A 516 -35.86 0.12 -22.11
CA LEU A 516 -34.63 0.91 -22.05
C LEU A 516 -34.08 1.24 -23.46
N SER A 517 -34.11 0.27 -24.39
CA SER A 517 -33.70 0.49 -25.78
C SER A 517 -34.61 1.49 -26.49
N ALA A 518 -35.93 1.43 -26.28
CA ALA A 518 -36.88 2.35 -26.88
C ALA A 518 -36.70 3.79 -26.37
N LEU A 519 -36.31 3.95 -25.10
CA LEU A 519 -36.10 5.26 -24.48
C LEU A 519 -34.81 5.95 -24.96
N TYR A 520 -33.76 5.18 -25.22
CA TYR A 520 -32.46 5.73 -25.67
C TYR A 520 -32.30 5.83 -27.18
N THR A 521 -32.95 4.97 -27.95
CA THR A 521 -32.85 4.99 -29.42
C THR A 521 -33.69 6.14 -29.99
N GLY A 522 -33.09 6.97 -30.84
CA GLY A 522 -33.79 8.10 -31.48
C GLY A 522 -33.95 9.33 -30.58
N ASN A 523 -33.31 9.35 -29.41
CA ASN A 523 -33.27 10.51 -28.53
C ASN A 523 -32.13 11.46 -28.93
N ASP A 524 -32.37 12.26 -29.99
CA ASP A 524 -31.36 13.17 -30.55
C ASP A 524 -30.91 14.23 -29.53
N ALA A 525 -31.76 14.62 -28.57
CA ALA A 525 -31.41 15.57 -27.53
C ALA A 525 -30.34 14.99 -26.58
N ARG A 526 -30.52 13.74 -26.13
CA ARG A 526 -29.53 13.02 -25.33
C ARG A 526 -28.24 12.79 -26.11
N ALA A 527 -28.33 12.37 -27.38
CA ALA A 527 -27.14 12.11 -28.19
C ALA A 527 -26.33 13.40 -28.47
N ALA A 528 -27.01 14.55 -28.64
CA ALA A 528 -26.35 15.85 -28.72
C ALA A 528 -25.66 16.25 -27.40
N LYS A 529 -26.29 15.96 -26.25
CA LYS A 529 -25.65 16.14 -24.93
C LYS A 529 -24.39 15.28 -24.81
N VAL A 530 -24.44 14.01 -25.22
CA VAL A 530 -23.27 13.11 -25.22
C VAL A 530 -22.11 13.67 -26.04
N ILE A 531 -22.37 14.14 -27.26
CA ILE A 531 -21.33 14.74 -28.12
C ILE A 531 -20.77 16.02 -27.50
N LYS A 532 -21.62 16.88 -26.94
CA LYS A 532 -21.20 18.14 -26.31
C LYS A 532 -20.24 17.87 -25.15
N GLU A 533 -20.60 16.95 -24.27
CA GLU A 533 -19.77 16.60 -23.11
C GLU A 533 -18.47 15.92 -23.54
N LEU A 534 -18.52 15.07 -24.56
CA LEU A 534 -17.31 14.47 -25.14
C LEU A 534 -16.34 15.54 -25.66
N GLN A 535 -16.85 16.54 -26.40
CA GLN A 535 -16.04 17.64 -26.93
C GLN A 535 -15.48 18.58 -25.85
N ASP A 536 -16.17 18.70 -24.71
CA ASP A 536 -15.70 19.49 -23.56
C ASP A 536 -14.56 18.80 -22.80
N LYS A 537 -14.62 17.46 -22.65
CA LYS A 537 -13.69 16.70 -21.81
C LYS A 537 -12.49 16.10 -22.56
N VAL A 538 -12.64 15.82 -23.86
CA VAL A 538 -11.57 15.21 -24.67
C VAL A 538 -10.82 16.27 -25.47
N THR A 539 -9.49 16.22 -25.44
CA THR A 539 -8.63 17.22 -26.10
C THR A 539 -8.79 17.24 -27.62
N ASP A 540 -8.94 16.08 -28.25
CA ASP A 540 -9.10 15.93 -29.69
C ASP A 540 -9.96 14.69 -30.02
N THR A 541 -11.18 14.93 -30.50
CA THR A 541 -12.12 13.87 -30.90
C THR A 541 -11.73 13.17 -32.21
N ALA A 542 -10.84 13.77 -33.02
CA ALA A 542 -10.30 13.16 -34.23
C ALA A 542 -9.04 12.31 -33.97
N GLY A 543 -8.39 12.51 -32.82
CA GLY A 543 -7.22 11.74 -32.37
C GLY A 543 -7.53 10.65 -31.34
N MET A 544 -8.73 10.68 -30.74
CA MET A 544 -9.15 9.76 -29.68
C MET A 544 -9.34 8.32 -30.18
N ARG A 545 -9.24 7.38 -29.24
CA ARG A 545 -9.56 5.96 -29.44
C ARG A 545 -10.59 5.55 -28.38
N ALA A 546 -11.87 5.67 -28.75
CA ALA A 546 -13.00 5.52 -27.86
C ALA A 546 -13.74 4.18 -28.01
N ILE A 547 -14.30 3.68 -26.91
CA ILE A 547 -15.28 2.59 -26.90
C ILE A 547 -16.54 3.05 -26.18
N GLY A 548 -17.69 2.93 -26.84
CA GLY A 548 -19.00 3.25 -26.29
C GLY A 548 -19.84 2.01 -26.01
N PHE A 549 -20.30 1.86 -24.77
CA PHE A 549 -21.11 0.73 -24.35
C PHE A 549 -22.61 1.07 -24.39
N CYS A 550 -23.32 0.47 -25.34
CA CYS A 550 -24.73 0.72 -25.61
C CYS A 550 -25.66 -0.35 -25.01
N VAL A 551 -26.95 -0.03 -24.92
CA VAL A 551 -28.00 -0.93 -24.40
C VAL A 551 -28.36 -2.05 -25.39
N SER A 552 -28.42 -1.74 -26.68
CA SER A 552 -28.89 -2.65 -27.72
C SER A 552 -28.16 -2.38 -29.04
N VAL A 553 -28.20 -3.34 -29.97
CA VAL A 553 -27.58 -3.20 -31.30
C VAL A 553 -28.13 -1.98 -32.03
N GLN A 554 -29.44 -1.76 -31.94
CA GLN A 554 -30.10 -0.60 -32.52
C GLN A 554 -29.60 0.73 -31.93
N HIS A 555 -29.36 0.77 -30.62
CA HIS A 555 -28.79 1.95 -29.96
C HIS A 555 -27.33 2.18 -30.40
N ALA A 556 -26.52 1.12 -30.56
CA ALA A 556 -25.14 1.24 -31.04
C ALA A 556 -25.06 1.76 -32.48
N GLU A 557 -25.90 1.23 -33.38
CA GLU A 557 -26.02 1.71 -34.77
C GLU A 557 -26.47 3.18 -34.82
N TYR A 558 -27.46 3.54 -33.99
CA TYR A 558 -27.93 4.91 -33.86
C TYR A 558 -26.82 5.88 -33.39
N MET A 559 -26.08 5.51 -32.34
CA MET A 559 -24.97 6.34 -31.83
C MET A 559 -23.83 6.47 -32.86
N ALA A 560 -23.49 5.39 -33.56
CA ALA A 560 -22.52 5.44 -34.65
C ALA A 560 -22.97 6.40 -35.76
N ALA A 561 -24.24 6.36 -36.16
CA ALA A 561 -24.78 7.27 -37.16
C ALA A 561 -24.78 8.74 -36.69
N VAL A 562 -25.13 8.99 -35.42
CA VAL A 562 -25.10 10.34 -34.83
C VAL A 562 -23.67 10.89 -34.75
N PHE A 563 -22.70 10.08 -34.31
CA PHE A 563 -21.29 10.49 -34.22
C PHE A 563 -20.70 10.79 -35.61
N ASN A 564 -20.99 9.95 -36.62
CA ASN A 564 -20.54 10.20 -37.98
C ASN A 564 -21.15 11.50 -38.55
N ARG A 565 -22.42 11.81 -38.26
CA ARG A 565 -23.04 13.10 -38.63
C ARG A 565 -22.36 14.30 -37.96
N ALA A 566 -21.80 14.10 -36.77
CA ALA A 566 -21.05 15.11 -36.02
C ALA A 566 -19.55 15.17 -36.41
N GLY A 567 -19.10 14.40 -37.40
CA GLY A 567 -17.71 14.39 -37.88
C GLY A 567 -16.76 13.49 -37.09
N ILE A 568 -17.28 12.62 -36.21
CA ILE A 568 -16.48 11.67 -35.43
C ILE A 568 -16.61 10.28 -36.06
N VAL A 569 -15.54 9.78 -36.70
CA VAL A 569 -15.58 8.53 -37.46
C VAL A 569 -15.84 7.36 -36.51
N SER A 570 -17.00 6.71 -36.67
CA SER A 570 -17.48 5.72 -35.71
C SER A 570 -18.10 4.50 -36.38
N VAL A 571 -17.97 3.34 -35.75
CA VAL A 571 -18.56 2.07 -36.22
C VAL A 571 -19.30 1.35 -35.09
N ALA A 572 -20.38 0.65 -35.43
CA ALA A 572 -21.10 -0.22 -34.50
C ALA A 572 -20.65 -1.68 -34.68
N VAL A 573 -20.39 -2.38 -33.58
CA VAL A 573 -19.98 -3.79 -33.58
C VAL A 573 -20.87 -4.56 -32.60
N SER A 574 -21.36 -5.73 -33.02
CA SER A 574 -22.22 -6.59 -32.20
C SER A 574 -21.81 -8.06 -32.32
N GLY A 575 -22.35 -8.93 -31.46
CA GLY A 575 -22.07 -10.37 -31.52
C GLY A 575 -22.43 -11.05 -32.85
N LYS A 576 -23.18 -10.37 -33.72
CA LYS A 576 -23.51 -10.85 -35.09
C LYS A 576 -22.49 -10.41 -36.15
N THR A 577 -21.58 -9.49 -35.82
CA THR A 577 -20.51 -9.04 -36.72
C THR A 577 -19.47 -10.15 -36.86
N ASP A 578 -19.07 -10.43 -38.10
CA ASP A 578 -18.06 -11.44 -38.44
C ASP A 578 -16.72 -11.17 -37.73
N ASP A 579 -15.97 -12.23 -37.41
CA ASP A 579 -14.71 -12.11 -36.67
C ASP A 579 -13.64 -11.34 -37.48
N GLY A 580 -13.63 -11.46 -38.81
CA GLY A 580 -12.74 -10.70 -39.69
C GLY A 580 -13.06 -9.21 -39.70
N GLU A 581 -14.34 -8.84 -39.79
CA GLU A 581 -14.80 -7.45 -39.71
C GLU A 581 -14.54 -6.84 -38.32
N ARG A 582 -14.73 -7.63 -37.26
CA ARG A 582 -14.40 -7.21 -35.89
C ARG A 582 -12.91 -6.94 -35.73
N ALA A 583 -12.06 -7.82 -36.22
CA ALA A 583 -10.61 -7.64 -36.19
C ALA A 583 -10.18 -6.39 -36.99
N LEU A 584 -10.81 -6.16 -38.14
CA LEU A 584 -10.57 -4.97 -38.96
C LEU A 584 -10.97 -3.68 -38.22
N ALA A 585 -12.14 -3.63 -37.57
CA ALA A 585 -12.57 -2.47 -36.80
C ALA A 585 -11.59 -2.14 -35.66
N LEU A 586 -11.09 -3.16 -34.96
CA LEU A 586 -10.09 -2.97 -33.90
C LEU A 586 -8.75 -2.47 -34.45
N GLU A 587 -8.31 -2.97 -35.61
CA GLU A 587 -7.09 -2.49 -36.27
C GLU A 587 -7.26 -1.03 -36.75
N GLN A 588 -8.43 -0.69 -37.30
CA GLN A 588 -8.75 0.68 -37.70
C GLN A 588 -8.77 1.64 -36.51
N LEU A 589 -9.29 1.21 -35.35
CA LEU A 589 -9.22 1.99 -34.11
C LEU A 589 -7.77 2.16 -33.62
N ARG A 590 -6.95 1.10 -33.71
CA ARG A 590 -5.52 1.15 -33.37
C ARG A 590 -4.78 2.19 -34.21
N GLN A 591 -5.06 2.22 -35.51
CA GLN A 591 -4.46 3.13 -36.49
C GLN A 591 -5.10 4.54 -36.52
N ARG A 592 -6.13 4.81 -35.70
CA ARG A 592 -6.92 6.06 -35.69
C ARG A 592 -7.66 6.35 -37.00
N VAL A 593 -7.93 5.32 -37.81
CA VAL A 593 -8.83 5.43 -38.97
C VAL A 593 -10.28 5.56 -38.50
N VAL A 594 -10.60 4.87 -37.41
CA VAL A 594 -11.87 5.01 -36.66
C VAL A 594 -11.54 5.61 -35.31
N ASN A 595 -12.39 6.52 -34.82
CA ASN A 595 -12.23 7.19 -33.53
C ASN A 595 -13.06 6.56 -32.42
N CYS A 596 -14.21 5.96 -32.74
CA CYS A 596 -15.09 5.35 -31.76
C CYS A 596 -15.70 4.03 -32.24
N ILE A 597 -15.69 3.01 -31.38
CA ILE A 597 -16.45 1.77 -31.58
C ILE A 597 -17.59 1.71 -30.59
N PHE A 598 -18.83 1.66 -31.08
CA PHE A 598 -20.01 1.38 -30.27
C PHE A 598 -20.28 -0.11 -30.19
N ALA A 599 -20.37 -0.66 -28.99
CA ALA A 599 -20.47 -2.10 -28.74
C ALA A 599 -21.64 -2.45 -27.81
N VAL A 600 -22.15 -3.66 -27.99
CA VAL A 600 -23.25 -4.23 -27.19
C VAL A 600 -22.85 -5.64 -26.79
N ASP A 601 -22.70 -5.87 -25.49
CA ASP A 601 -22.31 -7.15 -24.89
C ASP A 601 -21.05 -7.78 -25.52
N LEU A 602 -20.22 -6.94 -26.14
CA LEU A 602 -18.93 -7.25 -26.74
C LEU A 602 -17.85 -6.40 -26.10
N PHE A 603 -16.60 -6.89 -26.18
CA PHE A 603 -15.42 -6.27 -25.59
C PHE A 603 -15.43 -6.15 -24.05
N ASN A 604 -16.45 -6.71 -23.38
CA ASN A 604 -16.43 -6.92 -21.94
C ASN A 604 -15.20 -7.78 -21.55
N GLU A 605 -14.82 -8.77 -22.37
CA GLU A 605 -13.70 -9.68 -22.13
C GLU A 605 -12.81 -9.88 -23.37
N GLY A 606 -11.52 -10.17 -23.16
CA GLY A 606 -10.59 -10.59 -24.22
C GLY A 606 -10.19 -9.54 -25.26
N LEU A 607 -10.43 -8.24 -25.03
CA LEU A 607 -9.96 -7.17 -25.90
C LEU A 607 -8.50 -6.80 -25.57
N ASP A 608 -7.61 -6.90 -26.57
CA ASP A 608 -6.21 -6.46 -26.46
C ASP A 608 -5.95 -5.18 -27.27
N LEU A 609 -6.41 -4.05 -26.71
CA LEU A 609 -6.17 -2.72 -27.27
C LEU A 609 -5.77 -1.74 -26.16
N PRO A 610 -4.52 -1.78 -25.67
CA PRO A 610 -4.05 -0.89 -24.61
C PRO A 610 -4.10 0.60 -24.96
N GLN A 611 -4.22 0.95 -26.25
CA GLN A 611 -4.25 2.33 -26.73
C GLN A 611 -5.59 3.06 -26.49
N VAL A 612 -6.65 2.37 -26.05
CA VAL A 612 -7.96 2.99 -25.74
C VAL A 612 -7.79 4.04 -24.64
N ASP A 613 -8.16 5.27 -24.95
CA ASP A 613 -8.00 6.45 -24.10
C ASP A 613 -9.34 7.05 -23.63
N THR A 614 -10.46 6.61 -24.21
CA THR A 614 -11.79 7.15 -23.92
C THR A 614 -12.83 6.04 -23.78
N ILE A 615 -13.64 6.07 -22.73
CA ILE A 615 -14.77 5.15 -22.51
C ILE A 615 -16.06 5.94 -22.34
N LEU A 616 -17.10 5.56 -23.10
CA LEU A 616 -18.44 6.12 -23.00
C LEU A 616 -19.40 5.07 -22.41
N LEU A 617 -19.90 5.32 -21.21
CA LEU A 617 -20.90 4.49 -20.55
C LEU A 617 -22.27 5.07 -20.85
N LEU A 618 -22.91 4.53 -21.90
CA LEU A 618 -24.19 5.04 -22.42
C LEU A 618 -25.39 4.22 -21.95
N ARG A 619 -25.17 3.29 -21.02
CA ARG A 619 -26.18 2.41 -20.43
C ARG A 619 -26.06 2.35 -18.91
N PRO A 620 -27.18 2.17 -18.18
CA PRO A 620 -27.15 1.88 -16.75
C PRO A 620 -26.57 0.48 -16.50
N THR A 621 -25.26 0.40 -16.27
CA THR A 621 -24.57 -0.85 -15.98
C THR A 621 -24.73 -1.19 -14.50
N GLN A 622 -25.63 -2.11 -14.17
CA GLN A 622 -25.91 -2.56 -12.79
C GLN A 622 -24.76 -3.36 -12.19
N SER A 623 -24.25 -4.31 -12.97
CA SER A 623 -23.21 -5.23 -12.52
C SER A 623 -21.89 -4.49 -12.37
N ALA A 624 -21.37 -4.43 -11.15
CA ALA A 624 -20.04 -3.89 -10.87
C ALA A 624 -18.97 -4.67 -11.65
N THR A 625 -19.17 -5.97 -11.85
CA THR A 625 -18.31 -6.84 -12.67
C THR A 625 -18.16 -6.31 -14.09
N ILE A 626 -19.28 -6.10 -14.79
CA ILE A 626 -19.26 -5.57 -16.16
C ILE A 626 -18.66 -4.16 -16.17
N PHE A 627 -19.02 -3.32 -15.20
CA PHE A 627 -18.51 -1.95 -15.10
C PHE A 627 -16.98 -1.91 -14.95
N ILE A 628 -16.40 -2.70 -14.05
CA ILE A 628 -14.94 -2.77 -13.83
C ILE A 628 -14.25 -3.41 -15.03
N GLN A 629 -14.82 -4.44 -15.63
CA GLN A 629 -14.27 -5.05 -16.84
C GLN A 629 -14.18 -4.05 -18.00
N GLN A 630 -15.24 -3.26 -18.20
CA GLN A 630 -15.30 -2.20 -19.22
C GLN A 630 -14.22 -1.14 -18.97
N LEU A 631 -14.19 -0.60 -17.74
CA LEU A 631 -13.19 0.39 -17.32
C LEU A 631 -11.77 -0.15 -17.49
N GLY A 632 -11.56 -1.40 -17.09
CA GLY A 632 -10.31 -2.16 -17.18
C GLY A 632 -9.68 -2.28 -18.56
N ARG A 633 -10.46 -2.09 -19.64
CA ARG A 633 -9.94 -2.05 -21.02
C ARG A 633 -9.19 -0.76 -21.30
N GLY A 634 -9.68 0.36 -20.76
CA GLY A 634 -9.05 1.67 -20.89
C GLY A 634 -7.88 1.89 -19.92
N LEU A 635 -7.80 1.12 -18.83
CA LEU A 635 -6.80 1.35 -17.76
C LEU A 635 -5.41 0.77 -18.07
N ARG A 636 -5.26 -0.05 -19.12
CA ARG A 636 -3.97 -0.62 -19.51
C ARG A 636 -2.97 0.47 -19.94
N ARG A 637 -1.69 0.29 -19.65
CA ARG A 637 -0.64 1.24 -20.06
C ARG A 637 -0.37 1.21 -21.56
N SER A 638 -0.10 2.38 -22.13
CA SER A 638 0.35 2.57 -23.51
C SER A 638 1.28 3.78 -23.58
N PRO A 639 2.37 3.77 -24.37
CA PRO A 639 3.32 4.89 -24.46
C PRO A 639 2.69 6.24 -24.85
N GLU A 640 1.62 6.20 -25.65
CA GLU A 640 0.90 7.39 -26.12
C GLU A 640 -0.23 7.84 -25.18
N LYS A 641 -0.44 7.14 -24.04
CA LYS A 641 -1.60 7.35 -23.17
C LYS A 641 -1.17 7.69 -21.75
N SER A 642 -1.49 8.91 -21.32
CA SER A 642 -1.21 9.39 -19.96
C SER A 642 -2.38 9.21 -18.99
N VAL A 643 -3.61 9.24 -19.49
CA VAL A 643 -4.84 9.17 -18.68
C VAL A 643 -5.95 8.47 -19.49
N LEU A 644 -6.87 7.80 -18.79
CA LEU A 644 -8.12 7.30 -19.36
C LEU A 644 -9.26 8.27 -19.05
N THR A 645 -9.95 8.78 -20.05
CA THR A 645 -11.15 9.60 -19.87
C THR A 645 -12.40 8.72 -19.90
N VAL A 646 -13.26 8.83 -18.88
CA VAL A 646 -14.50 8.06 -18.76
C VAL A 646 -15.68 9.01 -18.61
N LEU A 647 -16.69 8.88 -19.46
CA LEU A 647 -17.94 9.62 -19.36
C LEU A 647 -19.07 8.65 -19.00
N ASP A 648 -19.67 8.84 -17.83
CA ASP A 648 -20.85 8.09 -17.37
C ASP A 648 -22.06 9.00 -17.30
N PHE A 649 -23.11 8.65 -18.04
CA PHE A 649 -24.36 9.42 -18.10
C PHE A 649 -25.35 8.89 -17.06
N ILE A 650 -25.47 9.62 -15.96
CA ILE A 650 -26.19 9.24 -14.74
C ILE A 650 -27.56 9.93 -14.70
N GLY A 651 -28.60 9.19 -15.07
CA GLY A 651 -30.00 9.64 -14.94
C GLY A 651 -30.62 9.34 -13.58
N GLN A 652 -31.90 9.72 -13.41
CA GLN A 652 -32.69 9.30 -12.24
C GLN A 652 -32.90 7.78 -12.30
N GLN A 653 -32.25 7.06 -11.40
CA GLN A 653 -32.30 5.60 -11.39
C GLN A 653 -33.49 5.08 -10.57
N HIS A 654 -33.84 3.82 -10.81
CA HIS A 654 -34.78 3.06 -9.99
C HIS A 654 -34.22 2.92 -8.57
N ARG A 655 -35.09 2.85 -7.56
CA ARG A 655 -34.68 2.78 -6.14
C ARG A 655 -33.78 1.58 -5.82
N GLU A 656 -33.94 0.49 -6.58
CA GLU A 656 -33.13 -0.73 -6.43
C GLU A 656 -31.75 -0.64 -7.11
N PHE A 657 -31.46 0.42 -7.87
CA PHE A 657 -30.13 0.65 -8.45
C PHE A 657 -29.08 0.85 -7.34
N ARG A 658 -27.94 0.16 -7.45
CA ARG A 658 -26.88 0.11 -6.43
C ARG A 658 -25.63 0.88 -6.82
N PHE A 659 -25.60 2.20 -6.59
CA PHE A 659 -24.39 3.00 -6.85
C PHE A 659 -23.23 2.64 -5.92
N ASP A 660 -23.52 2.27 -4.68
CA ASP A 660 -22.52 1.90 -3.68
C ASP A 660 -21.68 0.70 -4.13
N VAL A 661 -22.22 -0.25 -4.90
CA VAL A 661 -21.45 -1.41 -5.37
C VAL A 661 -20.43 -0.98 -6.43
N ARG A 662 -20.83 -0.13 -7.39
CA ARG A 662 -19.94 0.37 -8.46
C ARG A 662 -18.81 1.24 -7.92
N PHE A 663 -19.15 2.25 -7.13
CA PHE A 663 -18.16 3.19 -6.62
C PHE A 663 -17.22 2.53 -5.63
N ARG A 664 -17.68 1.62 -4.76
CA ARG A 664 -16.77 0.86 -3.89
C ARG A 664 -15.85 -0.06 -4.67
N ALA A 665 -16.33 -0.71 -5.73
CA ALA A 665 -15.47 -1.52 -6.58
C ALA A 665 -14.37 -0.68 -7.29
N MET A 666 -14.66 0.60 -7.57
CA MET A 666 -13.72 1.52 -8.20
C MET A 666 -12.76 2.20 -7.21
N THR A 667 -13.25 2.60 -6.03
CA THR A 667 -12.48 3.40 -5.06
C THR A 667 -11.94 2.63 -3.87
N GLY A 668 -12.37 1.37 -3.66
CA GLY A 668 -12.01 0.59 -2.47
C GLY A 668 -12.61 1.10 -1.15
N TYR A 669 -13.35 2.22 -1.17
CA TYR A 669 -13.84 2.84 0.06
C TYR A 669 -14.84 1.99 0.81
N GLY A 670 -14.78 2.07 2.14
CA GLY A 670 -15.86 1.63 3.00
C GLY A 670 -17.14 2.40 2.72
N ARG A 671 -18.28 1.79 3.03
CA ARG A 671 -19.63 2.34 2.80
C ARG A 671 -19.81 3.78 3.33
N LYS A 672 -19.37 4.07 4.57
CA LYS A 672 -19.43 5.43 5.17
C LYS A 672 -18.39 6.40 4.61
N GLN A 673 -17.19 5.90 4.33
CA GLN A 673 -16.13 6.71 3.72
C GLN A 673 -16.55 7.17 2.32
N LEU A 674 -17.23 6.31 1.55
CA LEU A 674 -17.75 6.67 0.23
C LEU A 674 -18.77 7.81 0.30
N GLU A 675 -19.67 7.82 1.28
CA GLU A 675 -20.62 8.94 1.44
C GLU A 675 -19.91 10.27 1.66
N ARG A 676 -18.94 10.29 2.59
CA ARG A 676 -18.11 11.49 2.84
C ARG A 676 -17.30 11.88 1.62
N ALA A 677 -16.67 10.90 0.96
CA ALA A 677 -15.89 11.16 -0.25
C ALA A 677 -16.74 11.74 -1.38
N VAL A 678 -17.98 11.30 -1.57
CA VAL A 678 -18.87 11.91 -2.57
C VAL A 678 -19.23 13.35 -2.17
N ASP A 679 -19.49 13.61 -0.89
CA ASP A 679 -19.80 14.95 -0.37
C ASP A 679 -18.62 15.92 -0.51
N ASP A 680 -17.40 15.45 -0.22
CA ASP A 680 -16.14 16.18 -0.29
C ASP A 680 -15.47 16.16 -1.68
N GLU A 681 -16.13 15.62 -2.71
CA GLU A 681 -15.65 15.57 -4.10
C GLU A 681 -14.34 14.75 -4.30
N PHE A 682 -14.22 13.64 -3.57
CA PHE A 682 -13.15 12.64 -3.66
C PHE A 682 -11.72 13.22 -3.49
N PRO A 683 -11.38 13.79 -2.32
CA PRO A 683 -10.10 14.48 -2.12
C PRO A 683 -8.86 13.56 -2.08
N TYR A 684 -9.04 12.27 -1.80
CA TYR A 684 -7.96 11.31 -1.55
C TYR A 684 -7.79 10.24 -2.64
N LEU A 685 -8.00 10.59 -3.92
CA LEU A 685 -7.77 9.68 -5.05
C LEU A 685 -6.27 9.45 -5.32
N PRO A 686 -5.87 8.29 -5.89
CA PRO A 686 -4.50 8.03 -6.31
C PRO A 686 -4.00 9.11 -7.27
N SER A 687 -2.70 9.38 -7.22
CA SER A 687 -2.09 10.46 -7.99
C SER A 687 -2.48 10.42 -9.48
N GLY A 688 -3.00 11.54 -9.97
CA GLY A 688 -3.41 11.71 -11.36
C GLY A 688 -4.81 11.15 -11.71
N SER A 689 -5.49 10.47 -10.79
CA SER A 689 -6.89 10.05 -10.98
C SER A 689 -7.87 11.08 -10.44
N GLN A 690 -9.03 11.21 -11.07
CA GLN A 690 -10.07 12.17 -10.68
C GLN A 690 -11.46 11.57 -10.87
N ILE A 691 -12.36 11.85 -9.93
CA ILE A 691 -13.80 11.59 -10.09
C ILE A 691 -14.50 12.94 -9.93
N VAL A 692 -15.17 13.38 -10.99
CA VAL A 692 -15.97 14.60 -11.01
C VAL A 692 -17.41 14.21 -11.29
N LEU A 693 -18.30 14.48 -10.34
CA LEU A 693 -19.73 14.35 -10.54
C LEU A 693 -20.30 15.75 -10.72
N ASP A 694 -21.14 15.95 -11.73
CA ASP A 694 -21.89 17.20 -11.79
C ASP A 694 -22.85 17.31 -10.60
N ARG A 695 -23.34 18.52 -10.33
CA ARG A 695 -24.18 18.79 -9.15
C ARG A 695 -25.39 17.87 -9.05
N VAL A 696 -26.08 17.61 -10.18
CA VAL A 696 -27.31 16.81 -10.18
C VAL A 696 -26.99 15.32 -10.01
N ALA A 697 -25.94 14.82 -10.68
CA ALA A 697 -25.45 13.46 -10.52
C ALA A 697 -24.97 13.20 -9.09
N LYS A 698 -24.26 14.15 -8.46
CA LYS A 698 -23.83 14.09 -7.06
C LYS A 698 -25.03 13.92 -6.12
N ASP A 699 -26.07 14.73 -6.29
CA ASP A 699 -27.28 14.67 -5.47
C ASP A 699 -28.00 13.32 -5.61
N VAL A 700 -28.13 12.80 -6.84
CA VAL A 700 -28.74 11.48 -7.12
C VAL A 700 -27.95 10.35 -6.45
N VAL A 701 -26.63 10.37 -6.56
CA VAL A 701 -25.75 9.35 -5.95
C VAL A 701 -25.82 9.45 -4.42
N LEU A 702 -25.72 10.63 -3.83
CA LEU A 702 -25.79 10.83 -2.37
C LEU A 702 -27.13 10.38 -1.78
N ALA A 703 -28.24 10.69 -2.45
CA ALA A 703 -29.56 10.26 -2.00
C ALA A 703 -29.68 8.72 -1.97
N ASN A 704 -29.17 8.03 -3.00
CA ASN A 704 -29.13 6.57 -3.05
C ASN A 704 -28.24 5.98 -1.94
N LEU A 705 -27.05 6.55 -1.72
CA LEU A 705 -26.12 6.12 -0.66
C LEU A 705 -26.72 6.29 0.74
N LYS A 706 -27.33 7.43 1.06
CA LYS A 706 -27.90 7.71 2.38
C LYS A 706 -29.01 6.74 2.78
N VAL A 707 -29.81 6.28 1.82
CA VAL A 707 -30.86 5.25 2.04
C VAL A 707 -30.24 3.91 2.46
N GLN A 708 -29.00 3.62 2.06
CA GLN A 708 -28.30 2.36 2.29
C GLN A 708 -27.48 2.32 3.60
N LEU A 709 -27.15 3.47 4.23
CA LEU A 709 -26.01 3.57 5.17
C LEU A 709 -26.34 3.63 6.68
N ASN A 710 -27.60 3.66 7.08
CA ASN A 710 -27.96 3.91 8.48
C ASN A 710 -28.35 2.64 9.26
N LEU A 711 -27.36 1.84 9.71
CA LEU A 711 -27.53 0.78 10.73
C LEU A 711 -26.90 1.21 12.08
N ASN A 712 -27.73 1.74 12.99
CA ASN A 712 -27.38 2.01 14.39
C ASN A 712 -27.59 0.75 15.27
N LYS A 713 -27.21 0.76 16.56
CA LYS A 713 -27.28 -0.43 17.44
C LYS A 713 -28.68 -1.13 17.41
N PRO A 714 -29.81 -0.41 17.50
CA PRO A 714 -31.13 -1.03 17.33
C PRO A 714 -31.38 -1.63 15.95
N LYS A 715 -30.96 -0.95 14.88
CA LYS A 715 -31.12 -1.45 13.51
C LYS A 715 -30.22 -2.65 13.21
N LEU A 716 -29.02 -2.71 13.78
CA LEU A 716 -28.14 -3.88 13.66
C LEU A 716 -28.73 -5.08 14.41
N ALA A 717 -29.31 -4.88 15.59
CA ALA A 717 -30.03 -5.96 16.27
C ALA A 717 -31.27 -6.43 15.49
N ALA A 718 -31.97 -5.52 14.81
CA ALA A 718 -33.08 -5.86 13.92
C ALA A 718 -32.59 -6.60 12.64
N ASP A 719 -31.45 -6.20 12.10
CA ASP A 719 -30.79 -6.86 10.97
C ASP A 719 -30.41 -8.31 11.34
N ILE A 720 -29.72 -8.51 12.47
CA ILE A 720 -29.37 -9.83 13.01
C ILE A 720 -30.63 -10.69 13.23
N ARG A 721 -31.69 -10.11 13.83
CA ARG A 721 -32.97 -10.80 14.00
C ARG A 721 -33.56 -11.27 12.67
N SER A 722 -33.40 -10.51 11.59
CA SER A 722 -33.98 -10.84 10.29
C SER A 722 -33.33 -12.07 9.64
N TYR A 723 -32.04 -12.30 9.89
CA TYR A 723 -31.33 -13.51 9.44
C TYR A 723 -31.53 -14.69 10.40
N GLY A 724 -31.70 -14.42 11.70
CA GLY A 724 -31.96 -15.47 12.70
C GLY A 724 -30.76 -16.38 13.00
N GLU A 725 -29.56 -15.96 12.64
CA GLU A 725 -28.32 -16.73 12.82
C GLU A 725 -27.75 -16.56 14.24
N LEU A 726 -27.32 -17.67 14.84
CA LEU A 726 -26.67 -17.69 16.15
C LEU A 726 -25.14 -17.63 16.03
N LEU A 727 -24.60 -18.12 14.92
CA LEU A 727 -23.17 -18.11 14.64
C LEU A 727 -22.79 -16.80 13.94
N LEU A 728 -21.73 -16.17 14.42
CA LEU A 728 -21.23 -14.90 13.92
C LEU A 728 -20.75 -15.02 12.47
N ASP A 729 -20.05 -16.10 12.12
CA ASP A 729 -19.59 -16.38 10.77
C ASP A 729 -20.77 -16.47 9.77
N ALA A 730 -21.79 -17.26 10.10
CA ALA A 730 -22.99 -17.42 9.29
C ALA A 730 -23.75 -16.09 9.09
N TYR A 731 -23.79 -15.24 10.12
CA TYR A 731 -24.38 -13.91 10.01
C TYR A 731 -23.56 -12.97 9.11
N LEU A 732 -22.23 -12.91 9.29
CA LEU A 732 -21.37 -12.03 8.50
C LEU A 732 -21.41 -12.42 7.02
N GLU A 733 -21.39 -13.72 6.72
CA GLU A 733 -21.52 -14.26 5.36
C GLU A 733 -22.85 -13.84 4.71
N LYS A 734 -23.99 -14.12 5.37
CA LYS A 734 -25.32 -13.82 4.79
C LYS A 734 -25.64 -12.33 4.69
N SER A 735 -25.15 -11.52 5.63
CA SER A 735 -25.41 -10.08 5.66
C SER A 735 -24.42 -9.26 4.82
N GLY A 736 -23.27 -9.83 4.48
CA GLY A 736 -22.15 -9.13 3.84
C GLY A 736 -21.58 -8.00 4.71
N ASN A 737 -21.82 -8.05 6.03
CA ASN A 737 -21.26 -7.10 6.99
C ASN A 737 -19.86 -7.55 7.43
N ASP A 738 -18.98 -6.58 7.69
CA ASP A 738 -17.66 -6.86 8.26
C ASP A 738 -17.73 -7.09 9.77
N VAL A 739 -16.83 -7.91 10.34
CA VAL A 739 -16.73 -8.17 11.79
C VAL A 739 -16.60 -6.88 12.61
N LYS A 740 -15.91 -5.85 12.10
CA LYS A 740 -15.81 -4.53 12.72
C LYS A 740 -17.14 -3.79 12.78
N THR A 741 -18.12 -4.16 11.96
CA THR A 741 -19.49 -3.62 12.04
C THR A 741 -20.19 -4.05 13.33
N VAL A 742 -19.90 -5.26 13.82
CA VAL A 742 -20.35 -5.80 15.10
C VAL A 742 -19.51 -5.21 16.24
N TYR A 743 -18.19 -5.25 16.12
CA TYR A 743 -17.26 -4.81 17.16
C TYR A 743 -16.78 -3.36 17.00
N LYS A 744 -17.68 -2.42 16.67
CA LYS A 744 -17.32 -0.99 16.50
C LYS A 744 -16.65 -0.35 17.71
N THR A 745 -16.88 -0.91 18.90
CA THR A 745 -16.30 -0.43 20.17
C THR A 745 -16.07 -1.62 21.07
N THR A 746 -15.17 -1.49 22.05
CA THR A 746 -14.98 -2.48 23.12
C THR A 746 -16.19 -2.65 24.05
N ARG A 747 -17.29 -1.91 23.82
CA ARG A 747 -18.53 -2.01 24.60
C ARG A 747 -19.59 -2.88 23.93
N ASN A 748 -19.34 -3.38 22.73
CA ASN A 748 -20.28 -4.22 22.00
C ASN A 748 -19.71 -5.65 21.89
N SER A 749 -20.59 -6.64 21.95
CA SER A 749 -20.27 -8.05 21.78
C SER A 749 -21.35 -8.76 20.96
N TRP A 750 -20.99 -9.85 20.30
CA TRP A 750 -21.94 -10.66 19.53
C TRP A 750 -23.06 -11.19 20.42
N THR A 751 -22.71 -11.68 21.61
CA THR A 751 -23.67 -12.14 22.63
C THR A 751 -24.67 -11.06 23.01
N GLU A 752 -24.23 -9.81 23.20
CA GLU A 752 -25.14 -8.70 23.50
C GLU A 752 -26.11 -8.42 22.34
N TYR A 753 -25.63 -8.51 21.09
CA TYR A 753 -26.51 -8.33 19.93
C TYR A 753 -27.52 -9.46 19.77
N LEU A 754 -27.15 -10.71 20.00
CA LEU A 754 -28.09 -11.84 19.98
C LEU A 754 -29.18 -11.69 21.05
N ARG A 755 -28.82 -11.20 22.24
CA ARG A 755 -29.77 -10.90 23.33
C ARG A 755 -30.71 -9.75 22.96
N LEU A 756 -30.20 -8.68 22.34
CA LEU A 756 -31.03 -7.56 21.84
C LEU A 756 -31.93 -7.98 20.67
N ALA A 757 -31.44 -8.88 19.82
CA ALA A 757 -32.20 -9.48 18.74
C ALA A 757 -33.27 -10.46 19.25
N GLY A 758 -33.18 -10.93 20.50
CA GLY A 758 -34.10 -11.90 21.09
C GLY A 758 -33.89 -13.32 20.55
N LEU A 759 -32.69 -13.64 20.07
CA LEU A 759 -32.31 -14.96 19.54
C LEU A 759 -31.75 -15.88 20.63
N ILE A 760 -31.20 -15.31 21.70
CA ILE A 760 -30.75 -16.04 22.89
C ILE A 760 -31.30 -15.36 24.14
N ASP A 761 -31.54 -16.16 25.19
CA ASP A 761 -32.01 -15.66 26.47
C ASP A 761 -30.90 -14.90 27.22
N TRP A 762 -31.31 -14.00 28.11
CA TRP A 762 -30.40 -13.23 28.96
C TRP A 762 -29.77 -14.06 30.09
N VAL A 763 -30.24 -15.29 30.31
CA VAL A 763 -29.84 -16.16 31.42
C VAL A 763 -29.73 -17.61 30.92
N SER A 764 -28.66 -18.32 31.25
CA SER A 764 -28.61 -19.77 31.06
C SER A 764 -29.59 -20.47 32.01
N PRO A 765 -30.33 -21.52 31.59
CA PRO A 765 -31.17 -22.31 32.50
C PRO A 765 -30.43 -22.80 33.76
N ALA A 766 -29.12 -23.01 33.67
CA ALA A 766 -28.28 -23.38 34.80
C ALA A 766 -28.02 -22.23 35.80
N GLU A 767 -27.93 -20.99 35.31
CA GLU A 767 -27.79 -19.77 36.15
C GLU A 767 -29.13 -19.40 36.80
N ALA A 768 -30.22 -19.54 36.05
CA ALA A 768 -31.59 -19.36 36.56
C ALA A 768 -31.94 -20.36 37.67
N ALA A 769 -31.39 -21.58 37.61
CA ALA A 769 -31.56 -22.59 38.64
C ALA A 769 -30.66 -22.38 39.88
N ALA A 770 -29.51 -21.72 39.72
CA ALA A 770 -28.52 -21.54 40.79
C ALA A 770 -28.76 -20.30 41.66
N GLN A 771 -29.46 -19.27 41.16
CA GLN A 771 -29.74 -18.05 41.92
C GLN A 771 -31.23 -17.71 41.91
N GLY A 772 -31.90 -18.03 43.01
CA GLY A 772 -33.27 -17.62 43.26
C GLY A 772 -33.38 -16.12 43.50
N LYS A 773 -33.57 -15.33 42.43
CA LYS A 773 -34.47 -14.16 42.30
C LYS A 773 -34.16 -13.42 41.01
N LEU A 774 -35.21 -13.18 40.23
CA LEU A 774 -35.21 -12.21 39.13
C LEU A 774 -34.90 -10.81 39.68
N GLU A 775 -33.71 -10.29 39.38
CA GLU A 775 -33.52 -8.90 38.97
C GLU A 775 -32.46 -8.86 37.87
N GLN A 776 -32.55 -7.84 37.03
CA GLN A 776 -31.77 -7.60 35.81
C GLN A 776 -30.25 -7.63 36.04
N PHE A 777 -29.51 -7.70 34.93
CA PHE A 777 -28.06 -7.52 34.74
C PHE A 777 -27.25 -8.83 34.58
N SER A 778 -26.59 -8.97 33.41
CA SER A 778 -25.36 -9.75 33.27
C SER A 778 -24.45 -9.45 34.47
N SER A 779 -23.81 -10.45 35.07
CA SER A 779 -22.85 -10.17 36.13
C SER A 779 -21.86 -9.08 35.66
N VAL A 780 -21.46 -8.18 36.55
CA VAL A 780 -20.48 -7.12 36.23
C VAL A 780 -19.20 -7.72 35.61
N GLU A 781 -18.90 -8.96 35.98
CA GLU A 781 -17.81 -9.79 35.46
C GLU A 781 -18.04 -10.23 34.01
N GLU A 782 -19.21 -10.79 33.66
CA GLU A 782 -19.55 -11.18 32.28
C GLU A 782 -19.43 -9.98 31.33
N LYS A 783 -19.95 -8.81 31.75
CA LYS A 783 -19.89 -7.59 30.94
C LYS A 783 -18.44 -7.11 30.70
N LYS A 784 -17.55 -7.27 31.70
CA LYS A 784 -16.13 -6.94 31.54
C LYS A 784 -15.45 -7.89 30.55
N LEU A 785 -15.76 -9.19 30.61
CA LEU A 785 -15.22 -10.21 29.70
C LEU A 785 -15.71 -9.98 28.26
N LEU A 786 -17.01 -9.75 28.07
CA LEU A 786 -17.59 -9.45 26.75
C LEU A 786 -16.96 -8.18 26.13
N GLY A 787 -16.58 -7.20 26.95
CA GLY A 787 -15.86 -6.02 26.48
C GLY A 787 -14.43 -6.28 25.97
N ARG A 788 -13.88 -7.48 26.21
CA ARG A 788 -12.57 -7.91 25.71
C ARG A 788 -12.65 -8.73 24.42
N MET A 789 -13.83 -9.05 23.90
CA MET A 789 -13.96 -9.89 22.69
C MET A 789 -13.31 -9.25 21.46
N ALA A 790 -13.42 -7.92 21.33
CA ALA A 790 -12.73 -7.16 20.27
C ALA A 790 -11.19 -7.32 20.33
N ALA A 791 -10.63 -7.68 21.49
CA ALA A 791 -9.21 -7.92 21.66
C ALA A 791 -8.73 -9.28 21.15
N LEU A 792 -9.64 -10.15 20.68
CA LEU A 792 -9.33 -11.48 20.15
C LEU A 792 -9.53 -11.57 18.62
N ILE A 793 -10.08 -10.54 17.99
CA ILE A 793 -10.35 -10.51 16.54
C ILE A 793 -9.07 -10.70 15.73
N HIS A 794 -7.93 -10.22 16.23
CA HIS A 794 -6.65 -10.30 15.53
C HIS A 794 -5.98 -11.67 15.59
N VAL A 795 -6.53 -12.65 16.32
CA VAL A 795 -5.92 -13.98 16.45
C VAL A 795 -5.91 -14.64 15.07
N ASP A 796 -4.77 -14.60 14.40
CA ASP A 796 -4.60 -14.87 12.96
C ASP A 796 -3.74 -16.12 12.68
N ASP A 797 -3.51 -16.96 13.69
CA ASP A 797 -2.82 -18.23 13.53
C ASP A 797 -3.64 -19.39 14.09
N ARG A 798 -3.64 -20.48 13.33
CA ARG A 798 -4.49 -21.65 13.58
C ARG A 798 -4.14 -22.36 14.89
N GLU A 799 -2.87 -22.49 15.21
CA GLU A 799 -2.42 -23.16 16.44
C GLU A 799 -2.94 -22.42 17.68
N ARG A 800 -2.81 -21.08 17.72
CA ARG A 800 -3.34 -20.26 18.81
C ARG A 800 -4.86 -20.32 18.89
N ALA A 801 -5.56 -20.22 17.76
CA ALA A 801 -7.02 -20.30 17.75
C ALA A 801 -7.54 -21.66 18.27
N GLU A 802 -6.93 -22.77 17.86
CA GLU A 802 -7.26 -24.11 18.35
C GLU A 802 -6.92 -24.26 19.85
N ALA A 803 -5.77 -23.74 20.29
CA ALA A 803 -5.38 -23.76 21.70
C ALA A 803 -6.34 -22.94 22.57
N TYR A 804 -6.67 -21.71 22.17
CA TYR A 804 -7.62 -20.85 22.91
C TYR A 804 -9.00 -21.51 22.96
N SER A 805 -9.47 -22.07 21.85
CA SER A 805 -10.74 -22.81 21.79
C SER A 805 -10.78 -24.02 22.73
N ARG A 806 -9.65 -24.74 22.86
CA ARG A 806 -9.50 -25.86 23.79
C ARG A 806 -9.50 -25.38 25.24
N LEU A 807 -8.79 -24.30 25.57
CA LEU A 807 -8.63 -23.78 26.93
C LEU A 807 -9.94 -23.26 27.54
N VAL A 808 -10.84 -22.71 26.71
CA VAL A 808 -12.16 -22.24 27.15
C VAL A 808 -13.23 -23.34 27.15
N SER A 809 -12.91 -24.54 26.67
CA SER A 809 -13.85 -25.67 26.67
C SER A 809 -14.10 -26.21 28.08
N ALA A 810 -15.26 -26.81 28.29
CA ALA A 810 -15.65 -27.38 29.59
C ALA A 810 -14.74 -28.55 30.05
N GLN A 811 -14.06 -29.22 29.12
CA GLN A 811 -13.19 -30.38 29.38
C GLN A 811 -11.70 -30.02 29.32
N ALA A 812 -11.37 -28.73 29.38
CA ALA A 812 -9.99 -28.28 29.27
C ALA A 812 -9.12 -28.83 30.43
N PRO A 813 -7.89 -29.32 30.13
CA PRO A 813 -6.95 -29.77 31.15
C PRO A 813 -6.54 -28.64 32.11
N SER A 814 -6.06 -29.00 33.31
CA SER A 814 -5.47 -28.03 34.24
C SER A 814 -4.14 -27.50 33.72
N TYR A 815 -3.77 -26.28 34.10
CA TYR A 815 -2.56 -25.60 33.63
C TYR A 815 -1.28 -26.45 33.84
N ALA A 816 -1.17 -27.13 34.99
CA ALA A 816 -0.04 -28.00 35.30
C ALA A 816 0.07 -29.26 34.40
N SER A 817 -1.04 -29.68 33.78
CA SER A 817 -1.08 -30.84 32.88
C SER A 817 -0.84 -30.50 31.40
N LEU A 818 -0.82 -29.21 31.07
CA LEU A 818 -0.52 -28.72 29.72
C LEU A 818 0.96 -28.90 29.40
N GLY A 819 1.28 -29.14 28.12
CA GLY A 819 2.66 -29.10 27.64
C GLY A 819 3.28 -27.70 27.78
N PRO A 820 4.61 -27.55 27.77
CA PRO A 820 5.26 -26.24 27.95
C PRO A 820 4.78 -25.16 26.97
N ARG A 821 4.52 -25.53 25.71
CA ARG A 821 3.99 -24.63 24.68
C ARG A 821 2.53 -24.25 24.90
N GLU A 822 1.70 -25.19 25.36
CA GLU A 822 0.29 -24.97 25.70
C GLU A 822 0.13 -24.09 26.95
N GLN A 823 1.04 -24.21 27.92
CA GLN A 823 1.11 -23.30 29.07
C GLN A 823 1.36 -21.86 28.63
N VAL A 824 2.17 -21.65 27.60
CA VAL A 824 2.40 -20.30 27.05
C VAL A 824 1.12 -19.75 26.43
N PHE A 825 0.38 -20.55 25.63
CA PHE A 825 -0.93 -20.13 25.11
C PHE A 825 -1.91 -19.77 26.24
N ALA A 826 -1.93 -20.56 27.31
CA ALA A 826 -2.78 -20.28 28.47
C ALA A 826 -2.43 -18.93 29.12
N ARG A 827 -1.13 -18.61 29.27
CA ARG A 827 -0.69 -17.30 29.77
C ARG A 827 -1.11 -16.16 28.85
N MET A 828 -0.94 -16.33 27.54
CA MET A 828 -1.32 -15.31 26.55
C MET A 828 -2.82 -14.99 26.64
N LEU A 829 -3.69 -16.01 26.56
CA LEU A 829 -5.14 -15.83 26.64
C LEU A 829 -5.58 -15.19 27.97
N PHE A 830 -5.02 -15.68 29.08
CA PHE A 830 -5.33 -15.16 30.41
C PHE A 830 -5.07 -13.66 30.49
N PHE A 831 -3.88 -13.21 30.06
CA PHE A 831 -3.51 -11.81 30.12
C PHE A 831 -4.20 -10.92 29.08
N THR A 832 -4.70 -11.48 27.98
CA THR A 832 -5.61 -10.75 27.07
C THR A 832 -6.94 -10.42 27.74
N LEU A 833 -7.47 -11.33 28.56
CA LEU A 833 -8.72 -11.14 29.29
C LEU A 833 -8.53 -10.27 30.55
N TRP A 834 -7.40 -10.47 31.25
CA TRP A 834 -7.06 -9.79 32.51
C TRP A 834 -5.64 -9.20 32.47
N ASP A 835 -5.51 -7.99 31.91
CA ASP A 835 -4.22 -7.29 31.79
C ASP A 835 -3.54 -6.95 33.14
N ASP A 836 -4.31 -6.96 34.23
CA ASP A 836 -3.88 -6.72 35.60
C ASP A 836 -3.84 -7.98 36.46
N ALA A 837 -3.84 -9.16 35.81
CA ALA A 837 -3.89 -10.48 36.41
C ALA A 837 -5.21 -10.84 37.12
N GLY A 838 -6.21 -9.94 37.15
CA GLY A 838 -7.58 -10.24 37.61
C GLY A 838 -7.72 -10.58 39.11
N GLY A 839 -6.64 -10.56 39.88
CA GLY A 839 -6.63 -10.90 41.31
C GLY A 839 -6.65 -12.41 41.62
N PHE A 840 -6.39 -13.26 40.63
CA PHE A 840 -6.38 -14.72 40.81
C PHE A 840 -5.05 -15.22 41.42
N GLY A 841 -5.12 -16.29 42.23
CA GLY A 841 -3.94 -16.95 42.80
C GLY A 841 -3.28 -17.95 41.84
N SER A 842 -4.01 -18.42 40.82
CA SER A 842 -3.51 -19.32 39.78
C SER A 842 -4.23 -19.12 38.45
N TYR A 843 -3.65 -19.64 37.36
CA TYR A 843 -4.29 -19.63 36.03
C TYR A 843 -5.57 -20.48 36.01
N ASP A 844 -5.59 -21.60 36.72
CA ASP A 844 -6.76 -22.49 36.80
C ASP A 844 -7.96 -21.78 37.42
N GLU A 845 -7.77 -21.00 38.49
CA GLU A 845 -8.84 -20.19 39.10
C GLU A 845 -9.46 -19.20 38.11
N GLY A 846 -8.64 -18.53 37.30
CA GLY A 846 -9.14 -17.60 36.29
C GLY A 846 -9.89 -18.30 35.17
N PHE A 847 -9.37 -19.42 34.65
CA PHE A 847 -10.06 -20.18 33.61
C PHE A 847 -11.36 -20.83 34.12
N GLU A 848 -11.40 -21.27 35.37
CA GLU A 848 -12.66 -21.72 36.00
C GLU A 848 -13.68 -20.59 36.10
N CYS A 849 -13.24 -19.37 36.46
CA CYS A 849 -14.10 -18.18 36.45
C CYS A 849 -14.65 -17.90 35.04
N LEU A 850 -13.82 -17.96 34.00
CA LEU A 850 -14.24 -17.79 32.61
C LEU A 850 -15.28 -18.84 32.19
N ARG A 851 -15.04 -20.12 32.50
CA ARG A 851 -15.91 -21.25 32.12
C ARG A 851 -17.28 -21.22 32.79
N ARG A 852 -17.48 -20.43 33.85
CA ARG A 852 -18.82 -20.17 34.43
C ARG A 852 -19.71 -19.33 33.52
N HIS A 853 -19.16 -18.74 32.45
CA HIS A 853 -19.90 -17.95 31.47
C HIS A 853 -19.88 -18.60 30.07
N PRO A 854 -20.74 -19.60 29.79
CA PRO A 854 -20.72 -20.35 28.53
C PRO A 854 -20.89 -19.48 27.27
N SER A 855 -21.69 -18.40 27.35
CA SER A 855 -21.87 -17.48 26.23
C SER A 855 -20.57 -16.75 25.86
N VAL A 856 -19.77 -16.36 26.87
CA VAL A 856 -18.45 -15.75 26.64
C VAL A 856 -17.49 -16.76 26.01
N CYS A 857 -17.43 -17.99 26.54
CA CYS A 857 -16.58 -19.04 25.97
C CYS A 857 -16.95 -19.35 24.52
N ASN A 858 -18.24 -19.39 24.20
CA ASN A 858 -18.74 -19.61 22.85
C ASN A 858 -18.39 -18.44 21.91
N GLU A 859 -18.52 -17.20 22.36
CA GLU A 859 -18.09 -16.04 21.58
C GLU A 859 -16.58 -16.02 21.34
N ILE A 860 -15.75 -16.39 22.34
CA ILE A 860 -14.30 -16.55 22.16
C ILE A 860 -14.01 -17.55 21.04
N GLN A 861 -14.62 -18.74 21.09
CA GLN A 861 -14.42 -19.79 20.07
C GLN A 861 -14.79 -19.29 18.66
N GLN A 862 -15.89 -18.57 18.52
CA GLN A 862 -16.31 -18.00 17.24
C GLN A 862 -15.35 -16.91 16.74
N VAL A 863 -14.94 -15.99 17.62
CA VAL A 863 -14.06 -14.86 17.24
C VAL A 863 -12.66 -15.33 16.84
N VAL A 864 -12.06 -16.26 17.60
CA VAL A 864 -10.71 -16.75 17.25
C VAL A 864 -10.72 -17.65 16.02
N ALA A 865 -11.80 -18.41 15.79
CA ALA A 865 -11.95 -19.18 14.56
C ALA A 865 -12.08 -18.26 13.34
N LEU A 866 -12.85 -17.17 13.46
CA LEU A 866 -12.97 -16.13 12.43
C LEU A 866 -11.63 -15.45 12.14
N GLY A 867 -10.89 -15.04 13.16
CA GLY A 867 -9.57 -14.42 12.99
C GLY A 867 -8.58 -15.33 12.27
N ALA A 868 -8.51 -16.61 12.66
CA ALA A 868 -7.61 -17.59 12.05
C ALA A 868 -8.01 -17.91 10.60
N ALA A 869 -9.31 -17.94 10.30
CA ALA A 869 -9.80 -18.11 8.93
C ALA A 869 -9.50 -16.90 8.05
N ALA A 870 -9.58 -15.68 8.58
CA ALA A 870 -9.32 -14.43 7.86
C ALA A 870 -7.83 -14.13 7.64
N SER A 871 -6.93 -14.80 8.35
CA SER A 871 -5.49 -14.60 8.23
C SER A 871 -5.00 -14.78 6.80
N LYS A 872 -4.17 -13.89 6.27
CA LYS A 872 -3.54 -14.06 4.95
C LYS A 872 -2.07 -14.50 5.02
N ARG A 873 -1.52 -14.63 6.23
CA ARG A 873 -0.08 -14.72 6.42
C ARG A 873 0.36 -16.14 6.80
N ALA A 874 1.34 -16.67 6.08
CA ALA A 874 1.99 -17.94 6.43
C ALA A 874 2.94 -17.73 7.63
N GLY A 875 2.44 -17.94 8.84
CA GLY A 875 3.24 -17.92 10.06
C GLY A 875 4.40 -18.94 10.01
N LYS A 876 5.63 -18.54 10.34
CA LYS A 876 6.77 -19.47 10.51
C LYS A 876 7.39 -19.32 11.89
N SER A 877 7.81 -20.44 12.48
CA SER A 877 8.48 -20.45 13.79
C SER A 877 9.71 -19.54 13.77
N LEU A 878 9.99 -18.89 14.90
CA LEU A 878 11.13 -17.99 15.09
C LEU A 878 12.47 -18.74 15.23
N GLY A 879 12.55 -20.02 14.86
CA GLY A 879 13.75 -20.85 14.95
C GLY A 879 13.78 -21.77 16.17
N MET A 880 14.80 -22.65 16.23
CA MET A 880 14.91 -23.70 17.25
C MET A 880 15.00 -23.16 18.69
N GLU A 881 15.61 -21.99 18.88
CA GLU A 881 15.74 -21.33 20.19
C GLU A 881 14.40 -20.90 20.79
N PHE A 882 13.38 -20.74 19.96
CA PHE A 882 12.03 -20.29 20.32
C PHE A 882 10.99 -21.42 20.16
N SER A 883 11.41 -22.68 20.08
CA SER A 883 10.51 -23.82 19.81
C SER A 883 9.37 -23.97 20.84
N ALA A 884 9.62 -23.60 22.10
CA ALA A 884 8.60 -23.60 23.16
C ALA A 884 7.72 -22.33 23.16
N ILE A 885 8.12 -21.26 22.47
CA ILE A 885 7.41 -19.98 22.44
C ILE A 885 6.51 -19.96 21.19
N PRO A 886 5.18 -19.83 21.33
CA PRO A 886 4.24 -19.88 20.21
C PRO A 886 4.07 -18.51 19.53
N LEU A 887 5.19 -17.84 19.28
CA LEU A 887 5.23 -16.65 18.43
C LEU A 887 5.67 -17.07 17.03
N PHE A 888 4.93 -16.63 16.03
CA PHE A 888 5.21 -16.86 14.62
C PHE A 888 5.60 -15.55 13.95
N SER A 889 6.62 -15.61 13.11
CA SER A 889 6.91 -14.53 12.18
C SER A 889 5.70 -14.31 11.26
N HIS A 890 5.35 -13.04 11.11
CA HIS A 890 4.26 -12.44 10.33
C HIS A 890 2.85 -12.59 10.92
N ALA A 891 2.69 -13.31 12.03
CA ALA A 891 1.44 -13.31 12.79
C ALA A 891 1.31 -12.04 13.65
N THR A 892 0.07 -11.71 14.03
CA THR A 892 -0.25 -10.52 14.82
C THR A 892 -0.53 -10.85 16.28
N TYR A 893 -0.05 -9.96 17.15
CA TYR A 893 -0.15 -10.13 18.59
C TYR A 893 -0.38 -8.80 19.27
N ARG A 894 -1.16 -8.82 20.35
CA ARG A 894 -1.19 -7.70 21.27
C ARG A 894 0.07 -7.67 22.12
N ARG A 895 0.36 -6.49 22.66
CA ARG A 895 1.52 -6.30 23.55
C ARG A 895 1.44 -7.24 24.74
N GLU A 896 0.25 -7.43 25.31
CA GLU A 896 0.04 -8.29 26.46
C GLU A 896 0.37 -9.76 26.15
N GLU A 897 -0.01 -10.23 24.96
CA GLU A 897 0.29 -11.59 24.49
C GLU A 897 1.79 -11.79 24.29
N ILE A 898 2.48 -10.83 23.67
CA ILE A 898 3.93 -10.91 23.42
C ILE A 898 4.69 -10.99 24.76
N LEU A 899 4.33 -10.14 25.72
CA LEU A 899 4.97 -10.10 27.03
C LEU A 899 4.70 -11.36 27.85
N ALA A 900 3.48 -11.91 27.77
CA ALA A 900 3.14 -13.19 28.37
C ALA A 900 3.91 -14.35 27.70
N ALA A 901 4.04 -14.33 26.37
CA ALA A 901 4.75 -15.36 25.62
C ALA A 901 6.25 -15.40 25.91
N LEU A 902 6.88 -14.22 26.10
CA LEU A 902 8.30 -14.08 26.40
C LEU A 902 8.62 -14.13 27.90
N ASP A 903 7.62 -14.39 28.74
CA ASP A 903 7.73 -14.49 30.21
C ASP A 903 8.25 -13.21 30.88
N TYR A 904 7.83 -12.03 30.38
CA TYR A 904 8.17 -10.73 30.99
C TYR A 904 7.53 -10.52 32.37
N GLY A 905 6.33 -11.07 32.54
CA GLY A 905 5.52 -11.07 33.75
C GLY A 905 4.57 -12.26 33.73
N SER A 906 4.40 -12.89 34.88
CA SER A 906 3.59 -14.08 35.06
C SER A 906 3.03 -14.13 36.49
N LEU A 907 2.01 -14.97 36.73
CA LEU A 907 1.48 -15.17 38.08
C LEU A 907 2.55 -15.80 38.99
N GLU A 908 3.39 -16.69 38.45
CA GLU A 908 4.50 -17.31 39.17
C GLU A 908 5.56 -16.30 39.61
N LEU A 909 5.74 -15.21 38.84
CA LEU A 909 6.65 -14.12 39.15
C LEU A 909 6.04 -13.04 40.05
N GLY A 910 4.74 -13.13 40.36
CA GLY A 910 3.99 -12.08 41.10
C GLY A 910 4.02 -10.72 40.40
N LYS A 911 4.28 -10.70 39.09
CA LYS A 911 4.55 -9.48 38.31
C LYS A 911 3.53 -9.38 37.19
N ASN A 912 2.81 -8.25 37.13
CA ASN A 912 1.92 -7.97 36.00
C ASN A 912 2.72 -7.71 34.71
N ILE A 913 2.01 -7.67 33.59
CA ILE A 913 2.57 -7.46 32.25
C ILE A 913 2.42 -6.01 31.76
N LYS A 914 2.14 -5.05 32.65
CA LYS A 914 1.95 -3.64 32.25
C LYS A 914 3.28 -3.03 31.84
N HIS A 915 3.44 -2.80 30.55
CA HIS A 915 4.63 -2.20 29.95
C HIS A 915 4.24 -1.08 28.98
N ARG A 916 4.90 0.07 29.12
CA ARG A 916 4.62 1.27 28.31
C ARG A 916 5.77 1.71 27.43
N GLU A 917 6.98 1.23 27.67
CA GLU A 917 8.16 1.64 26.90
C GLU A 917 8.21 0.93 25.53
N GLY A 918 9.03 1.45 24.63
CA GLY A 918 9.18 0.89 23.27
C GLY A 918 10.00 -0.41 23.21
N VAL A 919 10.73 -0.77 24.27
CA VAL A 919 11.52 -2.00 24.33
C VAL A 919 11.33 -2.69 25.66
N ALA A 920 11.05 -4.00 25.66
CA ALA A 920 10.97 -4.82 26.85
C ALA A 920 12.11 -5.85 26.87
N TRP A 921 12.90 -5.87 27.94
CA TRP A 921 13.89 -6.93 28.19
C TRP A 921 13.24 -8.08 28.96
N CYS A 922 13.31 -9.29 28.40
CA CYS A 922 12.79 -10.53 28.97
C CYS A 922 13.95 -11.44 29.40
N PRO A 923 14.31 -11.47 30.70
CA PRO A 923 15.50 -12.19 31.19
C PRO A 923 15.46 -13.71 30.94
N GLN A 924 14.30 -14.34 31.11
CA GLN A 924 14.10 -15.79 31.03
C GLN A 924 14.34 -16.31 29.62
N SER A 925 13.83 -15.58 28.62
CA SER A 925 14.03 -15.85 27.19
C SER A 925 15.27 -15.15 26.62
N ARG A 926 16.02 -14.39 27.43
CA ARG A 926 17.15 -13.54 27.03
C ARG A 926 16.86 -12.71 25.77
N THR A 927 15.65 -12.18 25.68
CA THR A 927 15.14 -11.54 24.46
C THR A 927 14.76 -10.09 24.73
N ASP A 928 15.21 -9.17 23.87
CA ASP A 928 14.66 -7.81 23.78
C ASP A 928 13.51 -7.79 22.75
N ALA A 929 12.31 -7.46 23.19
CA ALA A 929 11.15 -7.25 22.32
C ALA A 929 11.03 -5.77 21.96
N PHE A 930 11.17 -5.45 20.67
CA PHE A 930 11.08 -4.08 20.15
C PHE A 930 9.65 -3.83 19.65
N PHE A 931 8.96 -2.86 20.24
CA PHE A 931 7.61 -2.44 19.87
C PHE A 931 7.66 -1.12 19.11
N VAL A 932 7.51 -1.19 17.79
CA VAL A 932 7.56 -0.03 16.89
C VAL A 932 6.15 0.32 16.43
N THR A 933 5.79 1.59 16.57
CA THR A 933 4.58 2.19 15.96
C THR A 933 5.06 3.14 14.88
N LEU A 934 4.73 2.85 13.62
CA LEU A 934 5.25 3.51 12.43
C LEU A 934 4.66 4.92 12.30
N ASN A 935 3.33 5.02 12.34
CA ASN A 935 2.57 6.25 12.31
C ASN A 935 2.10 6.62 13.72
N LYS A 936 2.68 7.70 14.26
CA LYS A 936 2.23 8.32 15.51
C LYS A 936 1.27 9.44 15.10
N ASP A 937 0.00 9.35 15.50
CA ASP A 937 -1.17 10.18 15.11
C ASP A 937 -0.89 11.56 14.45
N GLU A 938 -1.40 11.74 13.22
CA GLU A 938 -1.34 12.99 12.44
C GLU A 938 -1.98 14.21 13.12
N ALA A 939 -2.88 14.00 14.09
CA ALA A 939 -3.63 15.09 14.72
C ALA A 939 -2.80 15.97 15.69
N ASN A 940 -1.58 15.58 16.07
CA ASN A 940 -0.85 16.25 17.16
C ASN A 940 0.69 16.31 17.07
N HIS A 941 1.32 15.82 16.00
CA HIS A 941 2.79 15.70 15.94
C HIS A 941 3.46 16.67 14.96
N SER A 942 4.61 17.22 15.35
CA SER A 942 5.48 18.02 14.50
C SER A 942 6.26 17.13 13.52
N ALA A 943 6.59 17.65 12.33
CA ALA A 943 7.38 16.94 11.31
C ALA A 943 8.75 16.41 11.80
N THR A 944 9.23 16.91 12.95
CA THR A 944 10.49 16.54 13.60
C THR A 944 10.47 15.19 14.33
N THR A 945 9.31 14.64 14.70
CA THR A 945 9.20 13.36 15.43
C THR A 945 8.80 12.15 14.59
N MET A 946 8.43 12.35 13.31
CA MET A 946 7.85 11.31 12.45
C MET A 946 8.85 10.30 11.86
N TYR A 947 10.14 10.62 11.76
CA TYR A 947 11.10 9.85 10.93
C TYR A 947 12.12 9.00 11.68
N LYS A 948 11.71 8.29 12.74
CA LYS A 948 12.66 7.54 13.60
C LYS A 948 12.81 6.06 13.29
N ASP A 949 11.72 5.40 12.88
CA ASP A 949 11.70 3.95 12.65
C ASP A 949 11.02 3.69 11.31
N TYR A 950 11.71 3.02 10.38
CA TYR A 950 11.21 2.80 9.02
C TYR A 950 11.91 1.61 8.35
N ALA A 951 11.26 1.03 7.34
CA ALA A 951 11.85 -0.01 6.51
C ALA A 951 12.71 0.58 5.38
N LEU A 952 13.96 0.13 5.27
CA LEU A 952 14.86 0.46 4.16
C LEU A 952 14.58 -0.43 2.95
N SER A 953 14.41 -1.73 3.19
CA SER A 953 14.05 -2.75 2.20
C SER A 953 13.25 -3.87 2.89
N PRO A 954 12.70 -4.86 2.16
CA PRO A 954 12.03 -5.99 2.78
C PRO A 954 12.90 -6.74 3.82
N GLU A 955 14.23 -6.66 3.72
CA GLU A 955 15.14 -7.30 4.67
C GLU A 955 15.77 -6.34 5.68
N LEU A 956 15.73 -5.02 5.46
CA LEU A 956 16.45 -4.05 6.26
C LEU A 956 15.50 -3.09 6.96
N PHE A 957 15.63 -2.97 8.29
CA PHE A 957 14.82 -2.09 9.12
C PHE A 957 15.70 -1.11 9.88
N HIS A 958 15.39 0.18 9.81
CA HIS A 958 16.04 1.22 10.59
C HIS A 958 15.26 1.44 11.89
N TRP A 959 15.98 1.44 13.02
CA TRP A 959 15.40 1.63 14.35
C TRP A 959 16.25 2.59 15.20
N GLU A 960 15.60 3.51 15.90
CA GLU A 960 16.25 4.42 16.84
C GLU A 960 15.98 4.02 18.29
N SER A 961 17.05 3.94 19.09
CA SER A 961 16.97 3.66 20.52
C SER A 961 16.40 4.82 21.34
N GLN A 962 16.07 4.56 22.60
CA GLN A 962 15.64 5.60 23.54
C GLN A 962 16.72 6.66 23.70
N ASN A 963 16.33 7.93 23.87
CA ASN A 963 17.23 9.10 23.91
C ASN A 963 18.43 8.98 24.88
N ALA A 964 18.32 8.20 25.95
CA ALA A 964 19.38 8.01 26.93
C ALA A 964 20.38 6.89 26.58
N THR A 965 20.07 6.04 25.61
CA THR A 965 20.86 4.86 25.24
C THR A 965 22.06 5.28 24.39
N SER A 966 23.26 4.86 24.81
CA SER A 966 24.52 5.09 24.09
C SER A 966 25.26 3.79 23.77
N PRO A 967 26.18 3.78 22.79
CA PRO A 967 26.93 2.56 22.45
C PRO A 967 27.70 1.98 23.63
N SER A 968 28.09 2.82 24.58
CA SER A 968 28.77 2.45 25.82
C SER A 968 27.84 2.02 26.97
N SER A 969 26.52 2.23 26.86
CA SER A 969 25.59 1.86 27.93
C SER A 969 25.38 0.34 27.97
N PRO A 970 24.99 -0.25 29.13
CA PRO A 970 24.71 -1.69 29.22
C PRO A 970 23.65 -2.16 28.21
N THR A 971 22.62 -1.33 27.99
CA THR A 971 21.57 -1.58 27.00
C THR A 971 22.11 -1.50 25.57
N GLY A 972 22.92 -0.49 25.24
CA GLY A 972 23.55 -0.37 23.92
C GLY A 972 24.50 -1.53 23.62
N GLN A 973 25.31 -1.96 24.59
CA GLN A 973 26.20 -3.12 24.46
C GLN A 973 25.43 -4.42 24.21
N ARG A 974 24.27 -4.60 24.85
CA ARG A 974 23.39 -5.74 24.58
C ARG A 974 22.91 -5.76 23.13
N TYR A 975 22.57 -4.60 22.56
CA TYR A 975 22.13 -4.49 21.17
C TYR A 975 23.28 -4.71 20.16
N LEU A 976 24.44 -4.10 20.41
CA LEU A 976 25.56 -4.07 19.47
C LEU A 976 26.44 -5.35 19.53
N ASN A 977 26.55 -5.99 20.70
CA ASN A 977 27.40 -7.16 20.92
C ASN A 977 26.59 -8.40 21.38
N ARG A 978 25.55 -8.72 20.63
CA ARG A 978 24.56 -9.75 21.00
C ARG A 978 25.15 -11.13 21.24
N LYS A 979 26.08 -11.57 20.39
CA LYS A 979 26.70 -12.90 20.48
C LYS A 979 27.48 -13.08 21.79
N ALA A 980 28.12 -12.03 22.30
CA ALA A 980 28.83 -12.09 23.59
C ALA A 980 27.87 -12.13 24.79
N HIS A 981 26.69 -11.52 24.66
CA HIS A 981 25.67 -11.46 25.72
C HIS A 981 24.62 -12.59 25.64
N GLY A 982 24.63 -13.39 24.57
CA GLY A 982 23.62 -14.43 24.33
C GLY A 982 22.20 -13.88 24.30
N SER A 983 22.03 -12.66 23.77
CA SER A 983 20.75 -11.94 23.73
C SER A 983 20.14 -11.95 22.33
N ASN A 984 18.84 -12.23 22.27
CA ASN A 984 18.06 -12.22 21.03
C ASN A 984 17.25 -10.92 20.92
N ILE A 985 16.92 -10.49 19.70
CA ILE A 985 16.03 -9.34 19.48
C ILE A 985 14.92 -9.76 18.53
N LEU A 986 13.68 -9.49 18.95
CA LEU A 986 12.48 -9.69 18.16
C LEU A 986 11.86 -8.33 17.84
N LEU A 987 11.57 -8.11 16.56
CA LEU A 987 10.96 -6.87 16.08
C LEU A 987 9.45 -7.04 15.88
N PHE A 988 8.67 -6.13 16.47
CA PHE A 988 7.22 -6.07 16.35
C PHE A 988 6.81 -4.69 15.88
N THR A 989 6.09 -4.61 14.74
CA THR A 989 5.66 -3.35 14.13
C THR A 989 4.15 -3.25 14.08
N ARG A 990 3.62 -2.03 14.14
CA ARG A 990 2.23 -1.71 13.80
C ARG A 990 2.18 -0.37 13.11
N ASP A 991 1.17 -0.16 12.30
CA ASP A 991 0.94 1.11 11.62
C ASP A 991 0.65 2.23 12.62
N ALA A 992 -0.56 2.27 13.19
CA ALA A 992 -0.95 3.24 14.21
C ALA A 992 -1.25 2.61 15.58
N ALA A 993 -1.53 3.44 16.58
CA ALA A 993 -1.90 2.96 17.91
C ALA A 993 -3.33 2.42 17.97
N GLU A 994 -4.24 3.12 17.30
CA GLU A 994 -5.67 2.84 17.21
C GLU A 994 -6.13 3.02 15.77
N ASP A 995 -7.18 2.30 15.36
CA ASP A 995 -7.81 2.50 14.05
C ASP A 995 -8.89 3.60 14.09
N GLU A 996 -9.52 3.90 12.94
CA GLU A 996 -10.59 4.91 12.81
C GLU A 996 -11.79 4.69 13.76
N THR A 997 -11.93 3.49 14.31
CA THR A 997 -13.00 3.12 15.25
C THR A 997 -12.58 3.24 16.71
N GLY A 998 -11.32 3.58 16.98
CA GLY A 998 -10.72 3.66 18.31
C GLY A 998 -10.33 2.30 18.89
N LEU A 999 -10.19 1.26 18.05
CA LEU A 999 -9.71 -0.05 18.49
C LEU A 999 -8.19 -0.11 18.39
N THR A 1000 -7.55 -0.68 19.40
CA THR A 1000 -6.09 -0.87 19.40
C THR A 1000 -5.65 -1.80 18.27
N ILE A 1001 -4.71 -1.34 17.45
CA ILE A 1001 -4.11 -2.12 16.37
C ILE A 1001 -3.05 -3.07 16.97
N PRO A 1002 -3.08 -4.38 16.64
CA PRO A 1002 -2.10 -5.36 17.09
C PRO A 1002 -0.73 -5.15 16.42
N TYR A 1003 0.32 -5.74 16.98
CA TYR A 1003 1.65 -5.73 16.37
C TYR A 1003 1.85 -6.96 15.49
N THR A 1004 2.39 -6.76 14.30
CA THR A 1004 2.92 -7.83 13.44
C THR A 1004 4.33 -8.21 13.92
N CYS A 1005 4.57 -9.50 14.15
CA CYS A 1005 5.90 -10.01 14.49
C CYS A 1005 6.76 -10.13 13.23
N LEU A 1006 7.78 -9.29 13.05
CA LEU A 1006 8.72 -9.43 11.92
C LEU A 1006 9.80 -10.50 12.19
N GLY A 1007 9.90 -10.94 13.44
CA GLY A 1007 10.78 -12.03 13.86
C GLY A 1007 12.17 -11.57 14.27
N GLN A 1008 13.15 -12.48 14.13
CA GLN A 1008 14.53 -12.22 14.54
C GLN A 1008 15.25 -11.28 13.57
N VAL A 1009 16.10 -10.43 14.15
CA VAL A 1009 16.95 -9.48 13.43
C VAL A 1009 18.42 -9.69 13.73
N ASP A 1010 19.30 -9.38 12.78
CA ASP A 1010 20.75 -9.39 12.88
C ASP A 1010 21.33 -7.97 12.76
N TYR A 1011 22.42 -7.69 13.48
CA TYR A 1011 23.10 -6.41 13.44
C TYR A 1011 23.79 -6.14 12.09
N VAL A 1012 23.57 -4.97 11.50
CA VAL A 1012 24.28 -4.51 10.29
C VAL A 1012 25.22 -3.35 10.60
N GLN A 1013 24.68 -2.22 11.05
CA GLN A 1013 25.45 -1.00 11.33
C GLN A 1013 24.72 -0.10 12.34
N HIS A 1014 25.44 0.85 12.95
CA HIS A 1014 24.84 1.91 13.77
C HIS A 1014 25.53 3.27 13.55
N LYS A 1015 24.82 4.34 13.90
CA LYS A 1015 25.31 5.73 13.96
C LYS A 1015 24.71 6.44 15.19
N GLY A 1016 25.32 7.55 15.61
CA GLY A 1016 24.83 8.35 16.74
C GLY A 1016 25.35 7.87 18.10
N GLU A 1017 25.37 8.79 19.06
CA GLU A 1017 25.83 8.52 20.43
C GLU A 1017 24.68 8.46 21.43
N LYS A 1018 23.74 9.41 21.40
CA LYS A 1018 22.52 9.45 22.24
C LYS A 1018 21.40 10.18 21.48
N PRO A 1019 20.41 9.49 20.91
CA PRO A 1019 20.25 8.03 20.83
C PRO A 1019 21.18 7.36 19.79
N ILE A 1020 21.27 6.03 19.86
CA ILE A 1020 21.83 5.18 18.80
C ILE A 1020 20.76 4.91 17.73
N ALA A 1021 21.10 5.10 16.46
CA ALA A 1021 20.32 4.66 15.31
C ALA A 1021 20.96 3.39 14.73
N ILE A 1022 20.20 2.30 14.60
CA ILE A 1022 20.71 0.97 14.21
C ILE A 1022 19.96 0.47 12.97
N THR A 1023 20.70 -0.06 11.99
CA THR A 1023 20.14 -0.83 10.88
C THR A 1023 20.19 -2.31 11.23
N TRP A 1024 19.02 -2.94 11.20
CA TRP A 1024 18.81 -4.36 11.45
C TRP A 1024 18.51 -5.10 10.14
N LYS A 1025 19.06 -6.31 9.99
CA LYS A 1025 18.69 -7.24 8.92
C LYS A 1025 17.74 -8.29 9.46
N LEU A 1026 16.54 -8.40 8.91
CA LEU A 1026 15.58 -9.45 9.26
C LEU A 1026 16.05 -10.80 8.72
N GLN A 1027 15.90 -11.85 9.53
CA GLN A 1027 16.19 -13.23 9.10
C GLN A 1027 15.14 -13.76 8.12
N ARG A 1028 13.92 -13.23 8.19
CA ARG A 1028 12.83 -13.46 7.24
C ARG A 1028 12.39 -12.10 6.69
N PRO A 1029 12.35 -11.90 5.35
CA PRO A 1029 11.89 -10.65 4.77
C PRO A 1029 10.48 -10.28 5.24
N MET A 1030 10.21 -8.99 5.42
CA MET A 1030 8.89 -8.46 5.74
C MET A 1030 7.86 -8.91 4.70
N PRO A 1031 6.61 -9.20 5.13
CA PRO A 1031 5.47 -9.24 4.23
C PRO A 1031 5.39 -7.97 3.37
N ALA A 1032 4.93 -8.10 2.13
CA ALA A 1032 4.83 -6.98 1.21
C ALA A 1032 3.95 -5.84 1.74
N ASP A 1033 2.77 -6.15 2.30
CA ASP A 1033 1.83 -5.21 2.91
C ASP A 1033 2.49 -4.40 4.04
N VAL A 1034 3.17 -5.09 4.96
CA VAL A 1034 3.87 -4.45 6.09
C VAL A 1034 5.07 -3.63 5.63
N TYR A 1035 5.76 -4.06 4.57
CA TYR A 1035 6.86 -3.29 3.99
C TYR A 1035 6.36 -1.99 3.36
N ILE A 1036 5.23 -2.00 2.65
CA ILE A 1036 4.65 -0.80 2.04
C ILE A 1036 4.34 0.23 3.13
N GLU A 1037 3.66 -0.18 4.21
CA GLU A 1037 3.36 0.70 5.35
C GLU A 1037 4.64 1.23 6.01
N ALA A 1038 5.61 0.34 6.30
CA ALA A 1038 6.85 0.72 6.98
C ALA A 1038 7.80 1.56 6.11
N ALA A 1039 7.72 1.45 4.78
CA ALA A 1039 8.51 2.23 3.83
C ALA A 1039 7.83 3.57 3.51
N ALA A 1040 6.50 3.67 3.60
CA ALA A 1040 5.78 4.92 3.38
C ALA A 1040 6.22 6.03 4.35
N VAL A 1041 6.55 5.68 5.60
CA VAL A 1041 7.11 6.61 6.59
C VAL A 1041 8.44 7.23 6.12
N ALA A 1042 9.20 6.55 5.26
CA ALA A 1042 10.46 7.05 4.71
C ALA A 1042 10.27 8.00 3.50
N GLN A 1043 9.07 8.05 2.92
CA GLN A 1043 8.71 8.82 1.71
C GLN A 1043 7.95 10.10 2.08
#